data_AF-A0A2J6IDB2-F1
#
_entry.id   AF-A0A2J6IDB2-F1
#
_cell.length_a   1.000
_cell.length_b   1.000
_cell.length_c   1.000
_cell.angle_alpha   90.00
_cell.angle_beta   90.00
_cell.angle_gamma   90.00
#
_symmetry.space_group_name_H-M   'P 1'
#
loop_
_entity.id
_entity.type
_entity.pdbx_description
1 polymer ?
#
loop_
_entity_poly.entity_id
_entity_poly.type
_entity_poly.pdbx_seq_one_letter_code
_entity_poly.pdbx_strand_id
1 'polypeptide(L)'
;DEYGAAFSSKKLDQIIFSSNRKGTTGKDKDNWTKGWFSDFYFSNYTEGWQNPVNADETKVLNTEANEGASFFDHRFSTMYFTRCDKGENKKVYCQVFQTERSGKRWTRPRLVLSDSSFNVGQPWVSNNELVMYFASDRKGGYGGKDIWMATRKRKGHAFSNFINLGETINTPGDEMFPYIMNDTILYFSSNGHPGYGGLDILYSFYEDSTWQQVKNLLSPINSSGDDFAIIFKNDKEGLFSSNRMNGLGGDDIYSFKRKLIKFNLNGNVKDERTLLSLENVDVSLFENKVNTNNIKTNKQGLFSFDSTCFSENNNYTIVFSKENYFTFKDSLNTYSFTSNNDFEVSVILNPIPEDPIVLPNILYDLNRWNLKQQYQDSLKILIGILNDNPNLVIELRSHTDSRASKSYNDELSQKRAQTVVDFLVENGIEPQRLIAKGYGERVPRLIAEDTYISGFFIKQGTELTEKFIESFSSNDVKEKLFELNRRTEFMVIAKDFQPTNKLANNTSVVNIINDSLGIIVPYSLDSKGKMEVNCYLNDYKISGLIETSISESIISGDKVLDLMRQGALSKTNIKGNVSENLQNDKLKNGTLLEIEKIRIGDIILNNVIIKISNNTDQSFIIGNDILKQAGSFEINEINNVIIFK
;
A
#
# COMPACT_ATOMS: atom_id res chain seq x y z
N ASP A 1 -25.81 28.05 32.36
CA ASP A 1 -24.62 27.97 31.49
C ASP A 1 -23.45 27.40 32.25
N GLU A 2 -22.79 26.44 31.60
CA GLU A 2 -21.52 25.83 31.96
C GLU A 2 -20.64 25.87 30.70
N TYR A 3 -19.57 26.66 30.71
CA TYR A 3 -18.82 26.93 29.49
C TYR A 3 -17.35 27.25 29.72
N GLY A 4 -16.57 27.25 28.62
CA GLY A 4 -15.19 27.72 28.63
C GLY A 4 -14.27 26.86 29.49
N ALA A 5 -14.39 25.54 29.37
CA ALA A 5 -13.60 24.59 30.14
C ALA A 5 -12.10 24.72 29.84
N ALA A 6 -11.28 24.44 30.84
CA ALA A 6 -9.84 24.26 30.70
C ALA A 6 -9.36 23.13 31.61
N PHE A 7 -8.41 22.33 31.13
CA PHE A 7 -7.76 21.34 31.98
C PHE A 7 -6.95 22.06 33.07
N SER A 8 -7.02 21.52 34.30
CA SER A 8 -6.43 22.12 35.50
C SER A 8 -5.54 21.15 36.30
N SER A 9 -5.25 19.98 35.74
CA SER A 9 -4.35 18.97 36.30
C SER A 9 -3.47 18.33 35.22
N LYS A 10 -2.28 17.85 35.59
CA LYS A 10 -1.37 17.14 34.68
C LYS A 10 -1.94 15.85 34.10
N LYS A 11 -2.84 15.19 34.83
CA LYS A 11 -3.52 13.97 34.37
C LYS A 11 -4.67 14.26 33.41
N LEU A 12 -5.02 15.54 33.22
CA LEU A 12 -6.15 15.98 32.40
C LEU A 12 -7.48 15.35 32.86
N ASP A 13 -7.56 15.05 34.16
CA ASP A 13 -8.69 14.46 34.87
C ASP A 13 -9.41 15.49 35.76
N GLN A 14 -9.04 16.77 35.68
CA GLN A 14 -9.73 17.86 36.35
C GLN A 14 -9.89 19.01 35.37
N ILE A 15 -11.10 19.54 35.27
CA ILE A 15 -11.38 20.77 34.53
C ILE A 15 -11.78 21.89 35.49
N ILE A 16 -11.43 23.11 35.10
CA ILE A 16 -12.06 24.33 35.60
C ILE A 16 -12.95 24.88 34.50
N PHE A 17 -14.09 25.47 34.83
CA PHE A 17 -15.00 26.07 33.86
C PHE A 17 -15.85 27.16 34.50
N SER A 18 -16.43 28.03 33.68
CA SER A 18 -17.29 29.12 34.12
C SER A 18 -18.74 28.68 34.24
N SER A 19 -19.43 29.13 35.29
CA SER A 19 -20.83 28.80 35.48
C SER A 19 -21.60 29.92 36.17
N ASN A 20 -22.78 30.25 35.64
CA ASN A 20 -23.74 31.20 36.23
C ASN A 20 -24.84 30.49 37.04
N ARG A 21 -24.51 29.34 37.65
CA ARG A 21 -25.43 28.58 38.50
C ARG A 21 -25.85 29.39 39.73
N LYS A 22 -26.95 28.99 40.37
CA LYS A 22 -27.38 29.61 41.63
C LYS A 22 -26.32 29.41 42.72
N GLY A 23 -26.00 30.48 43.46
CA GLY A 23 -25.01 30.44 44.53
C GLY A 23 -23.60 30.88 44.12
N THR A 24 -23.48 31.60 42.99
CA THR A 24 -22.26 32.32 42.63
C THR A 24 -21.99 33.49 43.59
N THR A 25 -20.78 34.05 43.51
CA THR A 25 -20.31 35.08 44.44
C THR A 25 -21.05 36.40 44.27
N GLY A 26 -21.41 36.76 43.03
CA GLY A 26 -22.28 37.90 42.73
C GLY A 26 -23.73 37.66 43.19
N LYS A 27 -24.25 38.55 44.04
CA LYS A 27 -25.58 38.42 44.65
C LYS A 27 -26.75 38.88 43.77
N ASP A 28 -26.46 39.54 42.65
CA ASP A 28 -27.45 40.08 41.73
C ASP A 28 -27.46 39.31 40.40
N LYS A 29 -28.52 39.48 39.63
CA LYS A 29 -28.51 39.09 38.22
C LYS A 29 -27.71 40.10 37.42
N ASP A 30 -26.89 39.60 36.51
CA ASP A 30 -26.16 40.42 35.56
C ASP A 30 -27.12 41.03 34.54
N ASN A 31 -26.93 42.33 34.26
CA ASN A 31 -27.78 43.07 33.34
C ASN A 31 -27.55 42.67 31.88
N TRP A 32 -26.35 42.16 31.57
CA TRP A 32 -25.98 41.71 30.23
C TRP A 32 -26.53 40.31 29.94
N THR A 33 -26.15 39.31 30.75
CA THR A 33 -26.58 37.91 30.53
C THR A 33 -28.00 37.60 31.03
N LYS A 34 -28.59 38.46 31.88
CA LYS A 34 -29.84 38.21 32.63
C LYS A 34 -29.78 37.02 33.60
N GLY A 35 -28.64 36.31 33.66
CA GLY A 35 -28.32 35.23 34.59
C GLY A 35 -27.64 35.74 35.85
N TRP A 36 -27.17 34.84 36.72
CA TRP A 36 -26.27 35.20 37.82
C TRP A 36 -24.88 35.55 37.26
N PHE A 37 -24.08 36.29 38.03
CA PHE A 37 -22.66 36.46 37.67
C PHE A 37 -21.96 35.09 37.62
N SER A 38 -21.03 34.91 36.68
CA SER A 38 -20.33 33.63 36.49
C SER A 38 -19.12 33.50 37.43
N ASP A 39 -19.04 32.36 38.12
CA ASP A 39 -17.89 31.95 38.93
C ASP A 39 -17.18 30.76 38.27
N PHE A 40 -15.92 30.52 38.63
CA PHE A 40 -15.21 29.28 38.30
C PHE A 40 -15.56 28.12 39.23
N TYR A 41 -15.72 26.93 38.64
CA TYR A 41 -15.94 25.66 39.31
C TYR A 41 -14.97 24.60 38.81
N PHE A 42 -14.57 23.68 39.68
CA PHE A 42 -13.83 22.47 39.34
C PHE A 42 -14.76 21.28 39.18
N SER A 43 -14.45 20.39 38.23
CA SER A 43 -14.99 19.03 38.20
C SER A 43 -13.85 18.04 37.95
N ASN A 44 -13.89 16.88 38.63
CA ASN A 44 -12.94 15.79 38.43
C ASN A 44 -13.56 14.70 37.55
N TYR A 45 -12.72 13.97 36.84
CA TYR A 45 -13.09 12.81 36.03
C TYR A 45 -12.61 11.53 36.72
N THR A 46 -13.55 10.63 37.02
CA THR A 46 -13.27 9.28 37.54
C THR A 46 -13.87 8.23 36.62
N GLU A 47 -15.15 7.90 36.79
CA GLU A 47 -15.98 7.09 35.89
C GLU A 47 -16.96 7.98 35.08
N GLY A 48 -16.66 9.27 35.03
CA GLY A 48 -17.51 10.34 34.54
C GLY A 48 -17.13 11.67 35.22
N TRP A 49 -17.59 12.78 34.66
CA TRP A 49 -17.44 14.10 35.29
C TRP A 49 -18.28 14.18 36.56
N GLN A 50 -17.62 14.52 37.67
CA GLN A 50 -18.25 14.60 38.98
C GLN A 50 -18.99 15.94 39.16
N ASN A 51 -19.82 16.01 40.21
CA ASN A 51 -20.53 17.24 40.56
C ASN A 51 -19.54 18.40 40.75
N PRO A 52 -19.82 19.59 40.17
CA PRO A 52 -18.88 20.70 40.24
C PRO A 52 -18.77 21.29 41.65
N VAL A 53 -17.56 21.70 42.01
CA VAL A 53 -17.21 22.32 43.30
C VAL A 53 -16.67 23.72 43.05
N ASN A 54 -17.06 24.71 43.87
CA ASN A 54 -16.59 26.09 43.70
C ASN A 54 -15.04 26.13 43.71
N ALA A 55 -14.44 26.84 42.75
CA ALA A 55 -12.99 26.89 42.58
C ALA A 55 -12.27 27.82 43.56
N ASP A 56 -13.01 28.62 44.33
CA ASP A 56 -12.46 29.60 45.25
C ASP A 56 -13.35 29.86 46.48
N GLU A 57 -12.88 29.38 47.63
CA GLU A 57 -13.53 29.58 48.93
C GLU A 57 -13.18 30.96 49.55
N THR A 58 -12.26 31.72 48.94
CA THR A 58 -11.64 32.93 49.53
C THR A 58 -12.02 34.26 48.86
N LYS A 59 -12.81 34.22 47.79
CA LYS A 59 -13.22 35.39 46.98
C LYS A 59 -12.06 36.20 46.39
N VAL A 60 -10.97 35.52 46.06
CA VAL A 60 -9.79 36.09 45.40
C VAL A 60 -9.88 35.91 43.88
N LEU A 61 -10.30 34.72 43.45
CA LEU A 61 -10.55 34.36 42.06
C LEU A 61 -12.00 34.64 41.68
N ASN A 62 -12.97 34.13 42.45
CA ASN A 62 -14.40 34.35 42.19
C ASN A 62 -14.85 35.63 42.89
N THR A 63 -15.41 36.59 42.15
CA THR A 63 -15.74 37.93 42.68
C THR A 63 -17.20 38.30 42.40
N GLU A 64 -17.58 39.56 42.62
CA GLU A 64 -18.91 40.04 42.23
C GLU A 64 -19.01 40.36 40.72
N ALA A 65 -17.93 40.13 39.97
CA ALA A 65 -17.84 40.28 38.53
C ALA A 65 -18.12 38.95 37.79
N ASN A 66 -18.14 38.98 36.46
CA ASN A 66 -18.21 37.75 35.66
C ASN A 66 -16.79 37.22 35.44
N GLU A 67 -16.50 36.02 35.96
CA GLU A 67 -15.30 35.25 35.63
C GLU A 67 -15.58 34.25 34.49
N GLY A 68 -14.79 34.35 33.44
CA GLY A 68 -14.99 33.68 32.15
C GLY A 68 -13.70 33.12 31.57
N ALA A 69 -13.80 32.05 30.77
CA ALA A 69 -12.76 31.57 29.84
C ALA A 69 -11.32 31.60 30.41
N SER A 70 -10.86 30.43 30.86
CA SER A 70 -9.54 30.30 31.48
C SER A 70 -8.58 29.46 30.64
N PHE A 71 -7.29 29.62 30.90
CA PHE A 71 -6.22 28.82 30.34
C PHE A 71 -5.11 28.64 31.39
N PHE A 72 -4.58 27.43 31.50
CA PHE A 72 -3.47 27.12 32.41
C PHE A 72 -2.14 27.00 31.67
N ASP A 73 -1.05 27.45 32.30
CA ASP A 73 0.30 27.11 31.83
C ASP A 73 0.51 25.58 31.82
N HIS A 74 1.49 25.10 31.07
CA HIS A 74 1.79 23.66 30.95
C HIS A 74 2.06 22.95 32.29
N ARG A 75 2.30 23.72 33.37
CA ARG A 75 2.54 23.21 34.73
C ARG A 75 1.29 23.21 35.60
N PHE A 76 0.16 23.74 35.11
CA PHE A 76 -1.10 23.92 35.84
C PHE A 76 -0.94 24.74 37.13
N SER A 77 0.02 25.66 37.11
CA SER A 77 0.42 26.49 38.26
C SER A 77 -0.01 27.94 38.10
N THR A 78 -0.11 28.41 36.85
CA THR A 78 -0.49 29.76 36.49
C THR A 78 -1.76 29.68 35.65
N MET A 79 -2.78 30.43 36.03
CA MET A 79 -4.01 30.56 35.27
C MET A 79 -4.12 31.97 34.70
N TYR A 80 -4.43 32.04 33.41
CA TYR A 80 -4.85 33.24 32.70
C TYR A 80 -6.35 33.15 32.49
N PHE A 81 -7.10 34.21 32.77
CA PHE A 81 -8.56 34.16 32.70
C PHE A 81 -9.17 35.52 32.40
N THR A 82 -10.41 35.51 31.91
CA THR A 82 -11.18 36.73 31.64
C THR A 82 -11.97 37.12 32.87
N ARG A 83 -11.95 38.39 33.22
CA ARG A 83 -12.89 38.98 34.18
C ARG A 83 -13.54 40.21 33.58
N CYS A 84 -14.85 40.31 33.69
CA CYS A 84 -15.64 41.43 33.19
C CYS A 84 -16.22 42.22 34.35
N ASP A 85 -15.56 43.33 34.69
CA ASP A 85 -15.94 44.21 35.79
C ASP A 85 -16.98 45.24 35.34
N LYS A 86 -17.85 45.65 36.27
CA LYS A 86 -18.72 46.82 36.09
C LYS A 86 -17.86 48.08 36.22
N GLY A 87 -17.49 48.70 35.11
CA GLY A 87 -16.79 49.99 35.15
C GLY A 87 -17.60 51.07 35.89
N GLU A 88 -16.93 52.09 36.41
CA GLU A 88 -17.53 53.19 37.21
C GLU A 88 -18.72 53.88 36.50
N ASN A 89 -18.83 53.76 35.18
CA ASN A 89 -19.87 54.36 34.32
C ASN A 89 -20.77 53.34 33.59
N LYS A 90 -21.11 52.20 34.21
CA LYS A 90 -22.04 51.15 33.70
C LYS A 90 -21.61 50.35 32.47
N LYS A 91 -20.57 50.75 31.73
CA LYS A 91 -20.02 49.93 30.64
C LYS A 91 -19.17 48.81 31.23
N VAL A 92 -19.54 47.56 30.94
CA VAL A 92 -18.78 46.37 31.33
C VAL A 92 -17.55 46.26 30.43
N TYR A 93 -16.37 46.13 31.03
CA TYR A 93 -15.13 45.89 30.31
C TYR A 93 -14.54 44.56 30.76
N CYS A 94 -14.30 43.68 29.79
CA CYS A 94 -13.58 42.43 30.02
C CYS A 94 -12.08 42.64 29.87
N GLN A 95 -11.30 42.10 30.81
CA GLN A 95 -9.84 42.10 30.75
C GLN A 95 -9.29 40.70 31.08
N VAL A 96 -8.07 40.43 30.63
CA VAL A 96 -7.35 39.21 30.99
C VAL A 96 -6.48 39.44 32.22
N PHE A 97 -6.65 38.57 33.21
CA PHE A 97 -5.87 38.52 34.44
C PHE A 97 -5.02 37.26 34.51
N GLN A 98 -3.97 37.30 35.31
CA GLN A 98 -3.15 36.15 35.69
C GLN A 98 -3.20 35.97 37.21
N THR A 99 -3.29 34.72 37.64
CA THR A 99 -3.12 34.30 39.03
C THR A 99 -2.32 32.98 39.12
N GLU A 100 -1.64 32.77 40.23
CA GLU A 100 -0.95 31.52 40.56
C GLU A 100 -1.77 30.69 41.56
N ARG A 101 -1.75 29.37 41.35
CA ARG A 101 -2.43 28.37 42.18
C ARG A 101 -1.44 27.69 43.13
N SER A 102 -1.80 27.66 44.41
CA SER A 102 -1.12 26.85 45.43
C SER A 102 -2.14 26.01 46.18
N GLY A 103 -2.31 24.75 45.74
CA GLY A 103 -3.37 23.87 46.24
C GLY A 103 -4.75 24.36 45.85
N LYS A 104 -5.58 24.71 46.86
CA LYS A 104 -6.91 25.35 46.68
C LYS A 104 -6.87 26.87 46.72
N ARG A 105 -5.71 27.48 46.97
CA ARG A 105 -5.58 28.94 47.13
C ARG A 105 -5.06 29.58 45.86
N TRP A 106 -5.46 30.83 45.67
CA TRP A 106 -5.07 31.67 44.54
C TRP A 106 -4.33 32.90 45.05
N THR A 107 -3.32 33.34 44.31
CA THR A 107 -2.73 34.66 44.52
C THR A 107 -3.68 35.75 44.04
N ARG A 108 -3.47 37.00 44.48
CA ARG A 108 -4.24 38.13 43.97
C ARG A 108 -4.06 38.27 42.45
N PRO A 109 -5.14 38.22 41.64
CA PRO A 109 -5.02 38.35 40.19
C PRO A 109 -4.44 39.69 39.78
N ARG A 110 -3.62 39.69 38.72
CA ARG A 110 -3.02 40.89 38.14
C ARG A 110 -3.32 40.98 36.64
N LEU A 111 -3.48 42.19 36.14
CA LEU A 111 -3.62 42.43 34.70
C LEU A 111 -2.35 42.03 33.98
N VAL A 112 -2.52 41.39 32.82
CA VAL A 112 -1.39 40.93 31.99
C VAL A 112 -1.22 41.69 30.69
N LEU A 113 -2.25 42.42 30.25
CA LEU A 113 -2.19 43.25 29.07
C LEU A 113 -2.08 44.72 29.50
N SER A 114 -1.26 45.47 28.78
CA SER A 114 -0.94 46.87 29.07
C SER A 114 -2.01 47.88 28.61
N ASP A 115 -3.10 47.41 27.98
CA ASP A 115 -4.15 48.25 27.39
C ASP A 115 -5.51 47.95 28.05
N SER A 116 -6.15 48.98 28.60
CA SER A 116 -7.39 48.88 29.36
C SER A 116 -8.62 49.47 28.66
N SER A 117 -8.50 49.89 27.40
CA SER A 117 -9.57 50.66 26.73
C SER A 117 -10.54 49.82 25.90
N PHE A 118 -10.27 48.52 25.78
CA PHE A 118 -10.99 47.59 24.90
C PHE A 118 -11.40 46.34 25.68
N ASN A 119 -12.42 45.65 25.20
CA ASN A 119 -12.74 44.33 25.69
C ASN A 119 -11.66 43.36 25.22
N VAL A 120 -11.12 42.62 26.17
CA VAL A 120 -10.13 41.58 25.92
C VAL A 120 -10.50 40.36 26.75
N GLY A 121 -10.55 39.20 26.11
CA GLY A 121 -10.87 37.97 26.79
C GLY A 121 -10.40 36.74 26.07
N GLN A 122 -10.72 35.60 26.68
CA GLN A 122 -10.54 34.25 26.16
C GLN A 122 -9.08 33.98 25.77
N PRO A 123 -8.15 34.08 26.74
CA PRO A 123 -6.73 33.96 26.44
C PRO A 123 -6.35 32.51 26.13
N TRP A 124 -5.44 32.34 25.17
CA TRP A 124 -4.57 31.17 25.07
C TRP A 124 -3.12 31.63 25.17
N VAL A 125 -2.28 30.88 25.86
CA VAL A 125 -0.89 31.26 26.12
C VAL A 125 0.05 30.12 25.71
N SER A 126 1.09 30.45 24.94
CA SER A 126 2.13 29.51 24.52
C SER A 126 2.81 28.81 25.70
N ASN A 127 3.40 27.63 25.46
CA ASN A 127 4.03 26.82 26.51
C ASN A 127 5.15 27.55 27.27
N ASN A 128 5.93 28.40 26.58
CA ASN A 128 6.95 29.26 27.16
C ASN A 128 6.38 30.56 27.77
N GLU A 129 5.09 30.77 27.61
CA GLU A 129 4.29 31.92 28.00
C GLU A 129 4.80 33.25 27.46
N LEU A 130 5.42 33.28 26.28
CA LEU A 130 5.91 34.53 25.67
C LEU A 130 4.95 35.10 24.62
N VAL A 131 4.05 34.28 24.11
CA VAL A 131 3.00 34.63 23.15
C VAL A 131 1.63 34.34 23.76
N MET A 132 0.69 35.28 23.59
CA MET A 132 -0.72 35.15 23.96
C MET A 132 -1.58 35.43 22.75
N TYR A 133 -2.59 34.60 22.52
CA TYR A 133 -3.70 34.85 21.60
C TYR A 133 -4.95 35.16 22.40
N PHE A 134 -5.76 36.11 21.95
CA PHE A 134 -6.96 36.56 22.67
C PHE A 134 -7.96 37.22 21.72
N ALA A 135 -9.23 37.29 22.12
CA ALA A 135 -10.26 38.00 21.38
C ALA A 135 -10.40 39.45 21.85
N SER A 136 -10.56 40.41 20.94
CA SER A 136 -10.72 41.83 21.29
C SER A 136 -11.44 42.68 20.25
N ASP A 137 -12.20 43.68 20.72
CA ASP A 137 -12.84 44.74 19.94
C ASP A 137 -11.91 45.96 19.72
N ARG A 138 -10.59 45.74 19.77
CA ARG A 138 -9.56 46.76 19.60
C ARG A 138 -9.63 47.39 18.20
N LYS A 139 -9.44 48.72 18.14
CA LYS A 139 -9.29 49.46 16.87
C LYS A 139 -8.20 48.85 15.98
N GLY A 140 -8.47 48.79 14.67
CA GLY A 140 -7.58 48.16 13.69
C GLY A 140 -7.93 46.70 13.39
N GLY A 141 -9.06 46.21 13.89
CA GLY A 141 -9.66 44.93 13.51
C GLY A 141 -10.57 45.01 12.29
N TYR A 142 -11.13 43.87 11.91
CA TYR A 142 -11.97 43.62 10.75
C TYR A 142 -13.47 43.64 11.08
N GLY A 143 -13.86 43.34 12.32
CA GLY A 143 -15.27 43.22 12.69
C GLY A 143 -15.57 43.51 14.15
N GLY A 144 -16.44 42.67 14.73
CA GLY A 144 -16.87 42.76 16.13
C GLY A 144 -15.70 42.53 17.09
N LYS A 145 -15.40 41.27 17.37
CA LYS A 145 -14.21 40.85 18.08
C LYS A 145 -13.33 40.08 17.12
N ASP A 146 -12.05 40.39 17.12
CA ASP A 146 -11.07 39.70 16.32
C ASP A 146 -10.11 38.91 17.21
N ILE A 147 -9.45 37.90 16.65
CA ILE A 147 -8.28 37.28 17.28
C ILE A 147 -7.04 38.16 17.06
N TRP A 148 -6.39 38.47 18.19
CA TRP A 148 -5.13 39.20 18.25
C TRP A 148 -4.06 38.34 18.93
N MET A 149 -2.81 38.57 18.53
CA MET A 149 -1.61 38.05 19.18
C MET A 149 -0.89 39.18 19.92
N ALA A 150 -0.37 38.89 21.11
CA ALA A 150 0.54 39.76 21.85
C ALA A 150 1.79 38.98 22.31
N THR A 151 2.90 39.69 22.46
CA THR A 151 4.17 39.12 22.91
C THR A 151 4.73 39.85 24.12
N ARG A 152 5.59 39.16 24.89
CA ARG A 152 6.37 39.75 25.97
C ARG A 152 7.82 39.30 25.92
N LYS A 153 8.72 40.14 26.44
CA LYS A 153 10.17 39.87 26.41
C LYS A 153 10.57 38.68 27.29
N ARG A 154 9.94 38.53 28.47
CA ARG A 154 10.22 37.49 29.46
C ARG A 154 8.96 37.17 30.27
N LYS A 155 8.89 35.94 30.80
CA LYS A 155 7.82 35.53 31.71
C LYS A 155 7.70 36.52 32.88
N GLY A 156 6.48 36.89 33.23
CA GLY A 156 6.20 37.81 34.34
C GLY A 156 5.98 39.26 33.92
N HIS A 157 6.51 39.69 32.76
CA HIS A 157 6.23 41.00 32.19
C HIS A 157 4.82 41.05 31.57
N ALA A 158 4.29 42.27 31.41
CA ALA A 158 3.06 42.51 30.67
C ALA A 158 3.24 42.14 29.19
N PHE A 159 2.19 41.61 28.57
CA PHE A 159 2.08 41.44 27.13
C PHE A 159 1.89 42.80 26.44
N SER A 160 2.49 42.89 25.26
CA SER A 160 2.61 44.09 24.42
C SER A 160 2.66 43.66 22.95
N ASN A 161 2.97 44.57 22.02
CA ASN A 161 3.11 44.27 20.58
C ASN A 161 1.90 43.51 20.01
N PHE A 162 0.76 44.19 19.96
CA PHE A 162 -0.50 43.64 19.50
C PHE A 162 -0.52 43.52 17.97
N ILE A 163 -0.80 42.32 17.46
CA ILE A 163 -0.86 42.00 16.03
C ILE A 163 -2.20 41.32 15.75
N ASN A 164 -2.99 41.87 14.83
CA ASN A 164 -4.22 41.25 14.35
C ASN A 164 -3.86 40.06 13.43
N LEU A 165 -4.59 38.94 13.51
CA LEU A 165 -4.28 37.75 12.71
C LEU A 165 -4.66 37.84 11.21
N GLY A 166 -5.21 38.98 10.77
CA GLY A 166 -5.50 39.25 9.37
C GLY A 166 -6.83 38.68 8.90
N GLU A 167 -7.21 39.04 7.68
CA GLU A 167 -8.51 38.72 7.07
C GLU A 167 -8.77 37.24 6.79
N THR A 168 -7.72 36.40 6.80
CA THR A 168 -7.90 34.95 6.69
C THR A 168 -8.60 34.39 7.92
N ILE A 169 -8.28 34.92 9.10
CA ILE A 169 -8.84 34.50 10.38
C ILE A 169 -10.04 35.37 10.76
N ASN A 170 -9.87 36.69 10.70
CA ASN A 170 -10.85 37.65 11.20
C ASN A 170 -11.82 38.12 10.12
N THR A 171 -13.08 38.30 10.48
CA THR A 171 -14.19 38.64 9.58
C THR A 171 -14.94 39.88 10.10
N PRO A 172 -15.99 40.36 9.42
CA PRO A 172 -16.89 41.36 10.01
C PRO A 172 -17.66 40.89 11.26
N GLY A 173 -17.66 39.57 11.55
CA GLY A 173 -18.32 38.96 12.70
C GLY A 173 -17.49 39.01 13.99
N ASP A 174 -17.78 38.10 14.91
CA ASP A 174 -17.01 37.84 16.13
C ASP A 174 -16.18 36.56 15.95
N GLU A 175 -14.86 36.67 16.07
CA GLU A 175 -13.91 35.58 16.27
C GLU A 175 -13.44 35.52 17.73
N MET A 176 -13.66 34.38 18.37
CA MET A 176 -13.57 34.21 19.82
C MET A 176 -12.90 32.88 20.19
N PHE A 177 -12.49 32.75 21.46
CA PHE A 177 -11.96 31.50 22.05
C PHE A 177 -10.81 30.84 21.25
N PRO A 178 -9.70 31.54 20.99
CA PRO A 178 -8.55 30.94 20.34
C PRO A 178 -7.95 29.80 21.17
N TYR A 179 -7.53 28.73 20.50
CA TYR A 179 -6.78 27.62 21.07
C TYR A 179 -5.73 27.14 20.06
N ILE A 180 -4.46 27.15 20.43
CA ILE A 180 -3.39 26.65 19.55
C ILE A 180 -3.00 25.22 19.96
N MET A 181 -3.01 24.30 18.99
CA MET A 181 -2.53 22.93 19.14
C MET A 181 -1.17 22.77 18.45
N ASN A 182 -0.21 22.18 19.16
CA ASN A 182 1.15 21.87 18.66
C ASN A 182 1.90 23.07 18.05
N ASP A 183 1.57 24.29 18.45
CA ASP A 183 2.10 25.55 17.91
C ASP A 183 1.84 25.79 16.40
N THR A 184 1.06 24.93 15.73
CA THR A 184 0.86 24.97 14.27
C THR A 184 -0.60 24.98 13.83
N ILE A 185 -1.56 24.75 14.73
CA ILE A 185 -2.99 24.72 14.37
C ILE A 185 -3.75 25.65 15.30
N LEU A 186 -4.38 26.68 14.75
CA LEU A 186 -5.30 27.54 15.48
C LEU A 186 -6.71 26.99 15.34
N TYR A 187 -7.34 26.71 16.47
CA TYR A 187 -8.79 26.53 16.60
C TYR A 187 -9.39 27.81 17.18
N PHE A 188 -10.55 28.20 16.68
CA PHE A 188 -11.29 29.36 17.18
C PHE A 188 -12.77 29.22 16.84
N SER A 189 -13.60 30.06 17.44
CA SER A 189 -15.03 30.10 17.18
C SER A 189 -15.40 31.36 16.43
N SER A 190 -16.24 31.27 15.41
CA SER A 190 -16.68 32.45 14.64
C SER A 190 -18.14 32.38 14.24
N ASN A 191 -18.80 33.55 14.20
CA ASN A 191 -20.13 33.72 13.60
C ASN A 191 -20.10 34.49 12.26
N GLY A 192 -18.90 34.75 11.72
CA GLY A 192 -18.72 35.43 10.43
C GLY A 192 -18.18 34.54 9.31
N HIS A 193 -17.58 33.40 9.63
CA HIS A 193 -17.23 32.37 8.65
C HIS A 193 -18.45 31.50 8.26
N PRO A 194 -18.44 30.85 7.07
CA PRO A 194 -19.46 29.87 6.73
C PRO A 194 -19.58 28.75 7.77
N GLY A 195 -20.79 28.52 8.25
CA GLY A 195 -21.06 27.63 9.37
C GLY A 195 -22.52 27.17 9.45
N TYR A 196 -22.87 26.52 10.55
CA TYR A 196 -24.16 25.88 10.78
C TYR A 196 -25.08 26.67 11.72
N GLY A 197 -24.52 27.55 12.56
CA GLY A 197 -25.24 28.15 13.68
C GLY A 197 -24.79 29.59 14.00
N GLY A 198 -24.71 29.89 15.30
CA GLY A 198 -24.21 31.16 15.81
C GLY A 198 -22.69 31.19 15.72
N LEU A 199 -21.99 30.92 16.82
CA LEU A 199 -20.57 30.59 16.79
C LEU A 199 -20.37 29.16 16.28
N ASP A 200 -19.48 28.98 15.32
CA ASP A 200 -19.01 27.68 14.84
C ASP A 200 -17.52 27.50 15.17
N ILE A 201 -17.10 26.28 15.52
CA ILE A 201 -15.68 25.94 15.74
C ILE A 201 -15.00 25.67 14.41
N LEU A 202 -13.95 26.44 14.12
CA LEU A 202 -13.14 26.35 12.92
C LEU A 202 -11.67 26.16 13.27
N TYR A 203 -10.88 25.80 12.26
CA TYR A 203 -9.43 25.70 12.40
C TYR A 203 -8.67 26.19 11.17
N SER A 204 -7.43 26.62 11.37
CA SER A 204 -6.48 27.01 10.32
C SER A 204 -5.07 26.50 10.68
N PHE A 205 -4.33 26.06 9.66
CA PHE A 205 -2.93 25.66 9.80
C PHE A 205 -2.01 26.87 9.68
N TYR A 206 -0.91 26.86 10.44
CA TYR A 206 0.19 27.81 10.30
C TYR A 206 1.31 27.18 9.48
N GLU A 207 1.42 27.59 8.22
CA GLU A 207 2.39 27.07 7.25
C GLU A 207 3.01 28.25 6.48
N ASP A 208 4.31 28.15 6.16
CA ASP A 208 5.05 29.19 5.43
C ASP A 208 4.91 30.61 6.03
N SER A 209 4.92 30.70 7.36
CA SER A 209 4.76 31.94 8.14
C SER A 209 3.38 32.62 8.02
N THR A 210 2.38 31.93 7.50
CA THR A 210 1.02 32.45 7.29
C THR A 210 -0.07 31.49 7.76
N TRP A 211 -1.21 32.05 8.18
CA TRP A 211 -2.41 31.25 8.42
C TRP A 211 -3.04 30.84 7.09
N GLN A 212 -3.32 29.56 6.95
CA GLN A 212 -3.94 28.98 5.75
C GLN A 212 -5.46 29.16 5.78
N GLN A 213 -6.12 28.77 4.70
CA GLN A 213 -7.59 28.83 4.60
C GLN A 213 -8.28 28.16 5.80
N VAL A 214 -9.23 28.87 6.39
CA VAL A 214 -10.04 28.40 7.53
C VAL A 214 -10.97 27.28 7.10
N LYS A 215 -11.07 26.24 7.92
CA LYS A 215 -11.92 25.06 7.72
C LYS A 215 -12.87 24.88 8.91
N ASN A 216 -14.15 24.67 8.62
CA ASN A 216 -15.18 24.39 9.63
C ASN A 216 -15.06 22.92 10.10
N LEU A 217 -15.23 22.63 11.40
CA LEU A 217 -15.14 21.26 11.95
C LEU A 217 -16.35 20.37 11.65
N LEU A 218 -17.38 20.92 11.01
CA LEU A 218 -18.60 20.24 10.59
C LEU A 218 -19.35 19.56 11.74
N SER A 219 -20.51 18.98 11.43
CA SER A 219 -21.24 18.13 12.36
C SER A 219 -20.45 16.83 12.62
N PRO A 220 -20.42 16.28 13.85
CA PRO A 220 -21.22 16.63 15.02
C PRO A 220 -20.56 17.64 15.99
N ILE A 221 -19.40 18.20 15.64
CA ILE A 221 -18.76 19.23 16.47
C ILE A 221 -19.58 20.50 16.42
N ASN A 222 -19.87 20.98 15.21
CA ASN A 222 -20.76 22.12 15.00
C ASN A 222 -22.22 21.69 14.84
N SER A 223 -23.10 22.54 15.31
CA SER A 223 -24.55 22.38 15.42
C SER A 223 -25.25 23.65 14.91
N SER A 224 -26.58 23.71 15.04
CA SER A 224 -27.33 24.93 14.72
C SER A 224 -27.26 26.01 15.81
N GLY A 225 -26.57 25.75 16.93
CA GLY A 225 -26.40 26.68 18.05
C GLY A 225 -25.05 27.40 18.01
N ASP A 226 -24.61 27.91 19.17
CA ASP A 226 -23.23 28.30 19.41
C ASP A 226 -22.42 27.08 19.83
N ASP A 227 -21.29 26.86 19.17
CA ASP A 227 -20.29 25.84 19.45
C ASP A 227 -18.92 26.52 19.59
N PHE A 228 -18.33 26.40 20.78
CA PHE A 228 -17.17 27.22 21.12
C PHE A 228 -16.24 26.65 22.18
N ALA A 229 -15.10 27.32 22.40
CA ALA A 229 -14.13 27.01 23.44
C ALA A 229 -13.63 25.55 23.41
N ILE A 230 -13.22 25.07 22.23
CA ILE A 230 -12.64 23.74 22.10
C ILE A 230 -11.29 23.63 22.83
N ILE A 231 -11.09 22.54 23.55
CA ILE A 231 -9.81 22.17 24.17
C ILE A 231 -9.51 20.70 23.89
N PHE A 232 -8.24 20.35 23.77
CA PHE A 232 -7.80 19.00 23.45
C PHE A 232 -7.13 18.34 24.65
N LYS A 233 -7.52 17.09 24.91
CA LYS A 233 -6.80 16.19 25.82
C LYS A 233 -5.67 15.47 25.08
N ASN A 234 -5.90 15.15 23.82
CA ASN A 234 -4.94 14.67 22.82
C ASN A 234 -5.50 14.95 21.41
N ASP A 235 -4.84 14.44 20.37
CA ASP A 235 -5.23 14.60 18.95
C ASP A 235 -6.58 13.95 18.58
N LYS A 236 -7.17 13.16 19.49
CA LYS A 236 -8.38 12.37 19.24
C LYS A 236 -9.54 12.72 20.16
N GLU A 237 -9.31 13.30 21.33
CA GLU A 237 -10.38 13.57 22.28
C GLU A 237 -10.19 14.90 23.00
N GLY A 238 -11.30 15.50 23.39
CA GLY A 238 -11.30 16.83 24.01
C GLY A 238 -12.70 17.24 24.47
N LEU A 239 -12.82 18.52 24.81
CA LEU A 239 -14.05 19.14 25.28
C LEU A 239 -14.34 20.40 24.49
N PHE A 240 -15.59 20.83 24.45
CA PHE A 240 -16.02 22.12 23.93
C PHE A 240 -17.36 22.51 24.57
N SER A 241 -17.77 23.76 24.40
CA SER A 241 -19.02 24.30 24.90
C SER A 241 -20.04 24.44 23.79
N SER A 242 -21.32 24.19 24.09
CA SER A 242 -22.38 24.34 23.11
C SER A 242 -23.73 24.61 23.75
N ASN A 243 -24.58 25.39 23.08
CA ASN A 243 -26.01 25.52 23.41
C ASN A 243 -26.92 24.75 22.45
N ARG A 244 -26.39 23.70 21.83
CA ARG A 244 -27.14 22.79 20.95
C ARG A 244 -28.44 22.30 21.60
N MET A 245 -29.42 22.01 20.74
CA MET A 245 -30.70 21.46 21.16
C MET A 245 -30.53 20.16 21.96
N ASN A 246 -31.41 19.98 22.96
CA ASN A 246 -31.42 18.85 23.90
C ASN A 246 -30.23 18.82 24.89
N GLY A 247 -29.56 19.95 25.10
CA GLY A 247 -28.68 20.17 26.25
C GLY A 247 -29.43 20.10 27.60
N LEU A 248 -28.66 20.09 28.69
CA LEU A 248 -29.14 20.14 30.07
C LEU A 248 -29.37 21.58 30.55
N GLY A 249 -28.81 22.58 29.86
CA GLY A 249 -28.87 23.99 30.20
C GLY A 249 -28.92 24.92 28.98
N GLY A 250 -28.41 26.14 29.15
CA GLY A 250 -28.14 27.07 28.04
C GLY A 250 -26.88 26.62 27.32
N ASP A 251 -25.72 27.12 27.75
CA ASP A 251 -24.44 26.49 27.36
C ASP A 251 -24.13 25.29 28.26
N ASP A 252 -23.68 24.20 27.65
CA ASP A 252 -23.19 22.99 28.32
C ASP A 252 -21.80 22.59 27.80
N ILE A 253 -21.06 21.80 28.57
CA ILE A 253 -19.75 21.25 28.17
C ILE A 253 -19.93 19.84 27.60
N TYR A 254 -19.55 19.66 26.34
CA TYR A 254 -19.57 18.39 25.62
C TYR A 254 -18.17 17.81 25.49
N SER A 255 -18.08 16.48 25.44
CA SER A 255 -16.87 15.78 25.05
C SER A 255 -16.97 15.27 23.62
N PHE A 256 -15.83 15.24 22.92
CA PHE A 256 -15.72 14.59 21.62
C PHE A 256 -14.62 13.53 21.65
N LYS A 257 -14.80 12.52 20.82
CA LYS A 257 -13.80 11.50 20.55
C LYS A 257 -13.83 11.11 19.09
N ARG A 258 -12.71 11.31 18.40
CA ARG A 258 -12.51 10.91 17.01
C ARG A 258 -12.55 9.38 16.94
N LYS A 259 -13.43 8.86 16.09
CA LYS A 259 -13.46 7.44 15.76
C LYS A 259 -12.24 7.13 14.91
N LEU A 260 -11.39 6.22 15.38
CA LEU A 260 -10.24 5.76 14.59
C LEU A 260 -10.73 4.97 13.39
N ILE A 261 -10.19 5.31 12.22
CA ILE A 261 -10.45 4.58 10.99
C ILE A 261 -9.46 3.42 10.93
N LYS A 262 -9.98 2.22 10.73
CA LYS A 262 -9.18 1.00 10.63
C LYS A 262 -9.10 0.54 9.18
N PHE A 263 -7.90 0.15 8.77
CA PHE A 263 -7.64 -0.40 7.44
C PHE A 263 -7.19 -1.84 7.56
N ASN A 264 -7.74 -2.77 6.78
CA ASN A 264 -7.18 -4.11 6.65
C ASN A 264 -6.80 -4.36 5.20
N LEU A 265 -5.90 -5.28 4.94
CA LEU A 265 -5.53 -5.72 3.60
C LEU A 265 -5.57 -7.23 3.55
N ASN A 266 -6.41 -7.77 2.68
CA ASN A 266 -6.50 -9.20 2.42
C ASN A 266 -6.17 -9.45 0.95
N GLY A 267 -5.63 -10.62 0.65
CA GLY A 267 -5.39 -10.94 -0.75
C GLY A 267 -4.97 -12.37 -0.99
N ASN A 268 -4.81 -12.67 -2.27
CA ASN A 268 -4.37 -13.98 -2.75
C ASN A 268 -3.27 -13.83 -3.80
N VAL A 269 -2.38 -14.82 -3.87
CA VAL A 269 -1.30 -14.86 -4.86
C VAL A 269 -1.39 -16.15 -5.66
N LYS A 270 -1.29 -16.04 -6.99
CA LYS A 270 -1.32 -17.17 -7.94
C LYS A 270 -0.11 -17.16 -8.86
N ASP A 271 0.18 -18.30 -9.46
CA ASP A 271 1.24 -18.50 -10.45
C ASP A 271 0.71 -18.22 -11.87
N GLU A 272 1.39 -17.40 -12.67
CA GLU A 272 0.91 -17.04 -14.03
C GLU A 272 0.87 -18.24 -15.00
N ARG A 273 1.83 -19.17 -14.87
CA ARG A 273 1.98 -20.32 -15.76
C ARG A 273 0.88 -21.36 -15.53
N THR A 274 0.41 -21.51 -14.30
CA THR A 274 -0.51 -22.58 -13.89
C THR A 274 -1.85 -22.09 -13.38
N LEU A 275 -1.95 -20.81 -13.00
CA LEU A 275 -3.06 -20.17 -12.28
C LEU A 275 -3.39 -20.77 -10.91
N LEU A 276 -2.51 -21.63 -10.39
CA LEU A 276 -2.63 -22.22 -9.05
C LEU A 276 -2.19 -21.24 -7.97
N SER A 277 -2.77 -21.38 -6.78
CA SER A 277 -2.40 -20.57 -5.63
C SER A 277 -0.94 -20.84 -5.20
N LEU A 278 -0.24 -19.78 -4.83
CA LEU A 278 1.16 -19.84 -4.43
C LEU A 278 1.32 -19.77 -2.92
N GLU A 279 1.72 -20.89 -2.32
CA GLU A 279 2.13 -20.96 -0.91
C GLU A 279 3.53 -20.38 -0.70
N ASN A 280 3.82 -19.86 0.50
CA ASN A 280 5.15 -19.40 0.91
C ASN A 280 5.72 -18.31 -0.03
N VAL A 281 4.89 -17.38 -0.47
CA VAL A 281 5.31 -16.10 -1.05
C VAL A 281 5.59 -15.14 0.09
N ASP A 282 6.78 -14.55 0.14
CA ASP A 282 7.11 -13.49 1.08
C ASP A 282 6.39 -12.19 0.67
N VAL A 283 5.48 -11.71 1.51
CA VAL A 283 4.72 -10.47 1.33
C VAL A 283 5.20 -9.46 2.36
N SER A 284 5.85 -8.40 1.88
CA SER A 284 6.46 -7.35 2.71
C SER A 284 5.70 -6.05 2.55
N LEU A 285 5.33 -5.41 3.66
CA LEU A 285 4.67 -4.11 3.68
C LEU A 285 5.68 -3.02 4.03
N PHE A 286 5.72 -1.97 3.22
CA PHE A 286 6.58 -0.81 3.41
C PHE A 286 5.75 0.44 3.62
N GLU A 287 6.02 1.16 4.70
CA GLU A 287 5.49 2.49 4.98
C GLU A 287 6.59 3.52 4.67
N ASN A 288 6.36 4.42 3.72
CA ASN A 288 7.35 5.45 3.32
C ASN A 288 8.77 4.88 3.08
N LYS A 289 8.87 3.73 2.39
CA LYS A 289 10.11 2.98 2.09
C LYS A 289 10.78 2.26 3.27
N VAL A 290 10.18 2.27 4.46
CA VAL A 290 10.64 1.48 5.61
C VAL A 290 9.82 0.20 5.67
N ASN A 291 10.48 -0.96 5.74
CA ASN A 291 9.79 -2.24 5.93
C ASN A 291 9.21 -2.29 7.34
N THR A 292 7.89 -2.44 7.45
CA THR A 292 7.19 -2.47 8.75
C THR A 292 6.75 -3.88 9.13
N ASN A 293 6.32 -4.69 8.15
CA ASN A 293 5.70 -5.99 8.40
C ASN A 293 6.06 -6.97 7.28
N ASN A 294 6.24 -8.25 7.64
CA ASN A 294 6.50 -9.32 6.68
C ASN A 294 5.66 -10.55 7.05
N ILE A 295 5.00 -11.14 6.07
CA ILE A 295 4.21 -12.36 6.22
C ILE A 295 4.46 -13.30 5.04
N LYS A 296 3.95 -14.53 5.14
CA LYS A 296 3.94 -15.50 4.04
C LYS A 296 2.53 -15.90 3.67
N THR A 297 2.30 -16.15 2.39
CA THR A 297 1.04 -16.76 1.94
C THR A 297 0.89 -18.18 2.47
N ASN A 298 -0.34 -18.57 2.77
CA ASN A 298 -0.67 -19.93 3.19
C ASN A 298 -0.81 -20.89 1.98
N LYS A 299 -1.19 -22.15 2.22
CA LYS A 299 -1.41 -23.19 1.19
C LYS A 299 -2.41 -22.80 0.09
N GLN A 300 -3.33 -21.89 0.39
CA GLN A 300 -4.34 -21.39 -0.54
C GLN A 300 -3.90 -20.07 -1.19
N GLY A 301 -2.63 -19.69 -1.04
CA GLY A 301 -2.06 -18.44 -1.54
C GLY A 301 -2.59 -17.20 -0.83
N LEU A 302 -3.29 -17.33 0.29
CA LEU A 302 -3.91 -16.20 0.99
C LEU A 302 -2.93 -15.51 1.95
N PHE A 303 -3.06 -14.20 2.07
CA PHE A 303 -2.33 -13.36 3.02
C PHE A 303 -3.25 -12.28 3.62
N SER A 304 -2.88 -11.76 4.80
CA SER A 304 -3.65 -10.71 5.48
C SER A 304 -2.76 -9.83 6.36
N PHE A 305 -2.96 -8.51 6.29
CA PHE A 305 -2.47 -7.52 7.23
C PHE A 305 -3.65 -6.87 7.94
N ASP A 306 -3.63 -6.87 9.27
CA ASP A 306 -4.69 -6.28 10.08
C ASP A 306 -4.49 -4.77 10.30
N SER A 307 -5.49 -4.14 10.92
CA SER A 307 -5.49 -2.71 11.24
C SER A 307 -4.34 -2.19 12.11
N THR A 308 -3.53 -3.04 12.72
CA THR A 308 -2.32 -2.60 13.43
C THR A 308 -1.16 -2.28 12.49
N CYS A 309 -1.24 -2.75 11.24
CA CYS A 309 -0.21 -2.55 10.22
C CYS A 309 -0.37 -1.21 9.46
N PHE A 310 -1.45 -0.46 9.72
CA PHE A 310 -1.80 0.73 8.95
C PHE A 310 -2.13 1.94 9.83
N SER A 311 -1.58 3.08 9.44
CA SER A 311 -1.90 4.43 9.88
C SER A 311 -2.69 5.21 8.82
N GLU A 312 -3.58 6.12 9.27
CA GLU A 312 -4.31 7.08 8.42
C GLU A 312 -3.36 8.03 7.67
N ASN A 313 -3.77 8.50 6.48
CA ASN A 313 -3.06 9.49 5.65
C ASN A 313 -1.61 9.11 5.30
N ASN A 314 -1.41 7.88 4.85
CA ASN A 314 -0.10 7.33 4.53
C ASN A 314 -0.09 6.55 3.22
N ASN A 315 1.10 6.31 2.67
CA ASN A 315 1.33 5.51 1.47
C ASN A 315 2.05 4.22 1.83
N TYR A 316 1.58 3.12 1.25
CA TYR A 316 2.15 1.80 1.43
C TYR A 316 2.59 1.20 0.10
N THR A 317 3.72 0.51 0.12
CA THR A 317 4.15 -0.38 -0.97
C THR A 317 4.13 -1.81 -0.46
N ILE A 318 3.53 -2.70 -1.23
CA ILE A 318 3.45 -4.13 -0.93
C ILE A 318 4.38 -4.83 -1.91
N VAL A 319 5.32 -5.62 -1.40
CA VAL A 319 6.31 -6.34 -2.21
C VAL A 319 6.09 -7.83 -2.05
N PHE A 320 5.89 -8.52 -3.17
CA PHE A 320 5.69 -9.95 -3.26
C PHE A 320 6.94 -10.58 -3.85
N SER A 321 7.59 -11.46 -3.10
CA SER A 321 8.82 -12.13 -3.53
C SER A 321 8.75 -13.62 -3.25
N LYS A 322 9.28 -14.42 -4.19
CA LYS A 322 9.37 -15.88 -4.06
C LYS A 322 10.52 -16.38 -4.92
N GLU A 323 11.25 -17.37 -4.43
CA GLU A 323 12.31 -18.02 -5.21
C GLU A 323 11.78 -18.54 -6.55
N ASN A 324 12.53 -18.31 -7.64
CA ASN A 324 12.16 -18.66 -9.02
C ASN A 324 11.00 -17.84 -9.62
N TYR A 325 10.58 -16.74 -8.98
CA TYR A 325 9.60 -15.79 -9.51
C TYR A 325 10.20 -14.39 -9.60
N PHE A 326 9.71 -13.59 -10.55
CA PHE A 326 9.98 -12.17 -10.55
C PHE A 326 9.23 -11.49 -9.40
N THR A 327 9.93 -10.62 -8.68
CA THR A 327 9.34 -9.76 -7.64
C THR A 327 8.25 -8.88 -8.25
N PHE A 328 7.12 -8.77 -7.55
CA PHE A 328 6.01 -7.90 -7.92
C PHE A 328 5.79 -6.86 -6.83
N LYS A 329 5.42 -5.64 -7.23
CA LYS A 329 5.15 -4.52 -6.31
C LYS A 329 3.78 -3.94 -6.60
N ASP A 330 3.05 -3.64 -5.54
CA ASP A 330 1.79 -2.92 -5.57
C ASP A 330 1.81 -1.76 -4.57
N SER A 331 0.85 -0.84 -4.66
CA SER A 331 0.76 0.30 -3.77
C SER A 331 -0.67 0.64 -3.39
N LEU A 332 -0.86 1.07 -2.14
CA LEU A 332 -2.13 1.59 -1.65
C LEU A 332 -1.91 2.82 -0.78
N ASN A 333 -2.98 3.58 -0.54
CA ASN A 333 -2.93 4.74 0.34
C ASN A 333 -4.16 4.80 1.26
N THR A 334 -4.00 5.50 2.39
CA THR A 334 -5.03 5.66 3.42
C THR A 334 -5.52 7.10 3.52
N TYR A 335 -5.40 7.89 2.45
CA TYR A 335 -5.88 9.28 2.41
C TYR A 335 -7.39 9.35 2.17
N SER A 336 -8.04 10.34 2.76
CA SER A 336 -9.43 10.74 2.44
C SER A 336 -10.52 9.71 2.77
N PHE A 337 -10.22 8.69 3.59
CA PHE A 337 -11.24 7.77 4.10
C PHE A 337 -11.99 8.41 5.28
N THR A 338 -13.30 8.22 5.32
CA THR A 338 -14.18 8.68 6.41
C THR A 338 -14.72 7.54 7.27
N SER A 339 -14.41 6.29 6.90
CA SER A 339 -14.81 5.06 7.59
C SER A 339 -13.76 3.97 7.37
N ASN A 340 -13.84 2.90 8.18
CA ASN A 340 -12.98 1.72 8.01
C ASN A 340 -13.02 1.21 6.56
N ASN A 341 -11.92 0.63 6.11
CA ASN A 341 -11.81 0.10 4.76
C ASN A 341 -11.00 -1.20 4.75
N ASP A 342 -11.52 -2.22 4.08
CA ASP A 342 -10.83 -3.48 3.85
C ASP A 342 -10.39 -3.52 2.39
N PHE A 343 -9.08 -3.46 2.15
CA PHE A 343 -8.49 -3.60 0.83
C PHE A 343 -8.42 -5.07 0.44
N GLU A 344 -8.70 -5.35 -0.83
CA GLU A 344 -8.56 -6.67 -1.43
C GLU A 344 -7.60 -6.60 -2.62
N VAL A 345 -6.60 -7.48 -2.63
CA VAL A 345 -5.58 -7.53 -3.69
C VAL A 345 -5.45 -8.97 -4.22
N SER A 346 -5.55 -9.13 -5.53
CA SER A 346 -5.27 -10.40 -6.21
C SER A 346 -4.02 -10.25 -7.08
N VAL A 347 -2.99 -11.02 -6.76
CA VAL A 347 -1.69 -10.96 -7.44
C VAL A 347 -1.47 -12.21 -8.27
N ILE A 348 -0.94 -12.03 -9.47
CA ILE A 348 -0.42 -13.13 -10.28
C ILE A 348 1.09 -12.93 -10.46
N LEU A 349 1.89 -13.85 -9.92
CA LEU A 349 3.34 -13.82 -10.02
C LEU A 349 3.83 -14.56 -11.25
N ASN A 350 4.79 -13.95 -11.93
CA ASN A 350 5.43 -14.51 -13.11
C ASN A 350 6.64 -15.36 -12.69
N PRO A 351 6.67 -16.67 -12.99
CA PRO A 351 7.87 -17.47 -12.80
C PRO A 351 8.98 -16.96 -13.73
N ILE A 352 10.22 -17.08 -13.27
CA ILE A 352 11.40 -16.80 -14.09
C ILE A 352 11.56 -17.96 -15.08
N PRO A 353 11.43 -17.74 -16.40
CA PRO A 353 11.55 -18.80 -17.39
C PRO A 353 12.99 -19.31 -17.48
N GLU A 354 13.13 -20.57 -17.87
CA GLU A 354 14.43 -21.16 -18.21
C GLU A 354 14.92 -20.72 -19.60
N ASP A 355 13.97 -20.43 -20.50
CA ASP A 355 14.26 -19.92 -21.84
C ASP A 355 14.57 -18.41 -21.86
N PRO A 356 15.33 -17.93 -22.88
CA PRO A 356 15.59 -16.51 -23.05
C PRO A 356 14.30 -15.68 -23.21
N ILE A 357 14.21 -14.58 -22.46
CA ILE A 357 13.16 -13.58 -22.60
C ILE A 357 13.61 -12.57 -23.66
N VAL A 358 12.81 -12.47 -24.73
CA VAL A 358 13.02 -11.45 -25.75
C VAL A 358 12.67 -10.08 -25.18
N LEU A 359 13.61 -9.15 -25.20
CA LEU A 359 13.31 -7.77 -24.84
C LEU A 359 12.40 -7.17 -25.91
N PRO A 360 11.32 -6.47 -25.52
CA PRO A 360 10.49 -5.75 -26.49
C PRO A 360 11.35 -4.80 -27.33
N ASN A 361 11.50 -5.14 -28.61
CA ASN A 361 12.02 -4.29 -29.68
C ASN A 361 13.37 -3.57 -29.44
N ILE A 362 14.44 -4.21 -28.96
CA ILE A 362 15.79 -3.68 -29.23
C ILE A 362 16.17 -4.08 -30.66
N LEU A 363 15.64 -3.32 -31.63
CA LEU A 363 15.91 -3.52 -33.05
C LEU A 363 17.11 -2.67 -33.47
N TYR A 364 18.01 -3.25 -34.25
CA TYR A 364 19.16 -2.52 -34.76
C TYR A 364 18.97 -2.27 -36.26
N ASP A 365 19.32 -1.06 -36.70
CA ASP A 365 19.49 -0.82 -38.13
C ASP A 365 20.59 -1.74 -38.69
N LEU A 366 20.49 -2.04 -39.98
CA LEU A 366 21.50 -2.83 -40.69
C LEU A 366 22.89 -2.22 -40.45
N ASN A 367 23.86 -3.05 -40.02
CA ASN A 367 25.24 -2.63 -39.74
C ASN A 367 25.39 -1.54 -38.65
N ARG A 368 24.45 -1.44 -37.70
CA ARG A 368 24.56 -0.52 -36.54
C ARG A 368 24.45 -1.28 -35.21
N TRP A 369 25.10 -0.72 -34.18
CA TRP A 369 25.06 -1.20 -32.79
C TRP A 369 24.63 -0.12 -31.78
N ASN A 370 24.45 1.13 -32.20
CA ASN A 370 24.02 2.23 -31.32
C ASN A 370 22.56 2.02 -30.86
N LEU A 371 22.29 2.19 -29.56
CA LEU A 371 20.93 2.20 -29.02
C LEU A 371 20.20 3.48 -29.46
N LYS A 372 19.07 3.33 -30.17
CA LYS A 372 18.16 4.46 -30.44
C LYS A 372 17.45 4.87 -29.15
N GLN A 373 17.09 6.15 -29.06
CA GLN A 373 16.38 6.73 -27.92
C GLN A 373 15.08 5.97 -27.57
N GLN A 374 14.37 5.48 -28.58
CA GLN A 374 13.16 4.66 -28.42
C GLN A 374 13.36 3.34 -27.68
N TYR A 375 14.60 2.85 -27.51
CA TYR A 375 14.91 1.60 -26.80
C TYR A 375 15.26 1.80 -25.33
N GLN A 376 15.36 3.05 -24.88
CA GLN A 376 15.60 3.37 -23.48
C GLN A 376 14.44 2.91 -22.58
N ASP A 377 13.20 2.90 -23.08
CA ASP A 377 12.04 2.51 -22.26
C ASP A 377 12.00 0.99 -22.00
N SER A 378 12.30 0.16 -23.01
CA SER A 378 12.45 -1.30 -22.81
C SER A 378 13.60 -1.63 -21.85
N LEU A 379 14.70 -0.87 -21.92
CA LEU A 379 15.83 -1.05 -21.00
C LEU A 379 15.54 -0.55 -19.59
N LYS A 380 14.72 0.50 -19.42
CA LYS A 380 14.21 0.92 -18.10
C LYS A 380 13.38 -0.17 -17.43
N ILE A 381 12.56 -0.90 -18.20
CA ILE A 381 11.83 -2.06 -17.67
C ILE A 381 12.80 -3.13 -17.17
N LEU A 382 13.83 -3.46 -17.96
CA LEU A 382 14.86 -4.42 -17.53
C LEU A 382 15.63 -3.94 -16.28
N ILE A 383 15.97 -2.65 -16.20
CA ILE A 383 16.58 -2.04 -15.01
C ILE A 383 15.67 -2.20 -13.79
N GLY A 384 14.37 -1.94 -13.95
CA GLY A 384 13.37 -2.16 -12.90
C GLY A 384 13.36 -3.62 -12.41
N ILE A 385 13.30 -4.58 -13.35
CA ILE A 385 13.36 -6.02 -13.03
C ILE A 385 14.64 -6.37 -12.27
N LEU A 386 15.81 -5.87 -12.71
CA LEU A 386 17.10 -6.18 -12.08
C LEU A 386 17.27 -5.51 -10.71
N ASN A 387 16.69 -4.33 -10.50
CA ASN A 387 16.67 -3.65 -9.21
C ASN A 387 15.73 -4.34 -8.22
N ASP A 388 14.58 -4.82 -8.69
CA ASP A 388 13.60 -5.54 -7.87
C ASP A 388 14.07 -6.97 -7.56
N ASN A 389 14.96 -7.53 -8.37
CA ASN A 389 15.50 -8.86 -8.19
C ASN A 389 17.05 -8.81 -8.14
N PRO A 390 17.64 -8.32 -7.03
CA PRO A 390 19.07 -8.02 -6.94
C PRO A 390 19.98 -9.26 -7.08
N ASN A 391 19.45 -10.46 -6.86
CA ASN A 391 20.22 -11.70 -6.90
C ASN A 391 20.28 -12.34 -8.30
N LEU A 392 19.64 -11.75 -9.32
CA LEU A 392 19.66 -12.30 -10.67
C LEU A 392 20.94 -11.90 -11.41
N VAL A 393 21.55 -12.88 -12.09
CA VAL A 393 22.57 -12.69 -13.13
C VAL A 393 21.94 -13.00 -14.47
N ILE A 394 22.14 -12.12 -15.45
CA ILE A 394 21.59 -12.26 -16.78
C ILE A 394 22.69 -12.31 -17.85
N GLU A 395 22.47 -13.15 -18.86
CA GLU A 395 23.20 -13.13 -20.13
C GLU A 395 22.40 -12.32 -21.15
N LEU A 396 22.99 -11.25 -21.67
CA LEU A 396 22.48 -10.49 -22.82
C LEU A 396 22.98 -11.15 -24.10
N ARG A 397 22.04 -11.65 -24.89
CA ARG A 397 22.28 -12.48 -26.06
C ARG A 397 21.85 -11.69 -27.29
N SER A 398 22.82 -11.25 -28.08
CA SER A 398 22.53 -10.51 -29.31
C SER A 398 22.77 -11.37 -30.54
N HIS A 399 21.98 -11.10 -31.58
CA HIS A 399 21.96 -11.90 -32.79
C HIS A 399 21.90 -11.03 -34.06
N THR A 400 22.20 -11.64 -35.20
CA THR A 400 22.16 -11.02 -36.53
C THR A 400 21.28 -11.83 -37.48
N ASP A 401 20.97 -11.27 -38.65
CA ASP A 401 20.47 -12.06 -39.78
C ASP A 401 21.62 -12.73 -40.54
N SER A 402 21.29 -13.61 -41.50
CA SER A 402 22.25 -14.50 -42.18
C SER A 402 23.00 -13.87 -43.36
N ARG A 403 22.75 -12.59 -43.68
CA ARG A 403 23.15 -12.02 -44.98
C ARG A 403 24.62 -11.62 -45.10
N ALA A 404 25.35 -11.59 -43.99
CA ALA A 404 26.75 -11.16 -43.95
C ALA A 404 27.68 -12.33 -43.59
N SER A 405 29.00 -12.11 -43.65
CA SER A 405 29.93 -13.19 -43.30
C SER A 405 29.83 -13.55 -41.82
N LYS A 406 29.98 -14.84 -41.49
CA LYS A 406 29.92 -15.35 -40.12
C LYS A 406 30.81 -14.57 -39.14
N SER A 407 32.05 -14.28 -39.54
CA SER A 407 33.00 -13.51 -38.71
C SER A 407 32.51 -12.08 -38.42
N TYR A 408 31.89 -11.45 -39.42
CA TYR A 408 31.35 -10.10 -39.27
C TYR A 408 30.08 -10.11 -38.37
N ASN A 409 29.21 -11.10 -38.54
CA ASN A 409 28.01 -11.30 -37.73
C ASN A 409 28.35 -11.56 -36.25
N ASP A 410 29.43 -12.28 -35.99
CA ASP A 410 29.95 -12.53 -34.63
C ASP A 410 30.43 -11.24 -33.97
N GLU A 411 31.22 -10.43 -34.67
CA GLU A 411 31.68 -9.15 -34.14
C GLU A 411 30.51 -8.17 -33.92
N LEU A 412 29.59 -8.09 -34.88
CA LEU A 412 28.42 -7.20 -34.80
C LEU A 412 27.52 -7.57 -33.63
N SER A 413 27.19 -8.85 -33.47
CA SER A 413 26.37 -9.31 -32.34
C SER A 413 27.05 -9.09 -31.00
N GLN A 414 28.37 -9.32 -30.88
CA GLN A 414 29.08 -9.05 -29.62
C GLN A 414 29.04 -7.57 -29.25
N LYS A 415 29.26 -6.66 -30.21
CA LYS A 415 29.16 -5.21 -29.98
C LYS A 415 27.76 -4.78 -29.54
N ARG A 416 26.71 -5.39 -30.12
CA ARG A 416 25.31 -5.16 -29.71
C ARG A 416 25.06 -5.57 -28.27
N ALA A 417 25.49 -6.78 -27.88
CA ALA A 417 25.32 -7.27 -26.52
C ALA A 417 26.08 -6.37 -25.52
N GLN A 418 27.32 -5.99 -25.86
CA GLN A 418 28.13 -5.12 -25.02
C GLN A 418 27.50 -3.73 -24.84
N THR A 419 26.94 -3.15 -25.90
CA THR A 419 26.28 -1.83 -25.83
C THR A 419 25.10 -1.84 -24.85
N VAL A 420 24.34 -2.94 -24.78
CA VAL A 420 23.25 -3.09 -23.81
C VAL A 420 23.79 -3.21 -22.39
N VAL A 421 24.84 -4.00 -22.19
CA VAL A 421 25.50 -4.14 -20.87
C VAL A 421 26.04 -2.79 -20.40
N ASP A 422 26.75 -2.06 -21.25
CA ASP A 422 27.31 -0.74 -20.93
C ASP A 422 26.20 0.22 -20.49
N PHE A 423 25.06 0.24 -21.21
CA PHE A 423 23.90 1.04 -20.85
C PHE A 423 23.33 0.65 -19.47
N LEU A 424 23.21 -0.64 -19.16
CA LEU A 424 22.71 -1.11 -17.87
C LEU A 424 23.66 -0.72 -16.72
N VAL A 425 24.97 -0.82 -16.94
CA VAL A 425 26.01 -0.41 -15.98
C VAL A 425 25.98 1.10 -15.74
N GLU A 426 25.87 1.90 -16.79
CA GLU A 426 25.73 3.37 -16.69
C GLU A 426 24.48 3.78 -15.89
N ASN A 427 23.44 2.94 -15.88
CA ASN A 427 22.22 3.14 -15.10
C ASN A 427 22.23 2.43 -13.74
N GLY A 428 23.40 2.00 -13.26
CA GLY A 428 23.61 1.57 -11.88
C GLY A 428 23.46 0.07 -11.62
N ILE A 429 23.34 -0.77 -12.65
CA ILE A 429 23.35 -2.23 -12.48
C ILE A 429 24.80 -2.72 -12.31
N GLU A 430 25.03 -3.58 -11.32
CA GLU A 430 26.35 -4.14 -11.04
C GLU A 430 26.89 -4.97 -12.24
N PRO A 431 28.10 -4.67 -12.76
CA PRO A 431 28.65 -5.38 -13.92
C PRO A 431 28.76 -6.90 -13.73
N GLN A 432 28.99 -7.39 -12.51
CA GLN A 432 29.09 -8.84 -12.24
C GLN A 432 27.78 -9.59 -12.49
N ARG A 433 26.65 -8.87 -12.58
CA ARG A 433 25.33 -9.45 -12.87
C ARG A 433 25.04 -9.56 -14.36
N LEU A 434 25.94 -9.11 -15.22
CA LEU A 434 25.70 -8.93 -16.65
C LEU A 434 26.76 -9.64 -17.48
N ILE A 435 26.33 -10.53 -18.37
CA ILE A 435 27.21 -11.20 -19.34
C ILE A 435 26.79 -10.81 -20.76
N ALA A 436 27.66 -10.18 -21.54
CA ALA A 436 27.41 -9.87 -22.95
C ALA A 436 27.90 -11.01 -23.86
N LYS A 437 27.02 -11.57 -24.71
CA LYS A 437 27.40 -12.64 -25.64
C LYS A 437 26.77 -12.47 -27.02
N GLY A 438 27.62 -12.43 -28.05
CA GLY A 438 27.25 -12.41 -29.45
C GLY A 438 27.07 -13.81 -30.03
N TYR A 439 25.90 -14.09 -30.57
CA TYR A 439 25.58 -15.38 -31.21
C TYR A 439 25.66 -15.34 -32.74
N GLY A 440 25.86 -14.16 -33.33
CA GLY A 440 25.80 -13.96 -34.78
C GLY A 440 24.48 -14.48 -35.34
N GLU A 441 24.56 -15.22 -36.44
CA GLU A 441 23.40 -15.85 -37.11
C GLU A 441 23.13 -17.29 -36.63
N ARG A 442 23.94 -17.84 -35.71
CA ARG A 442 23.93 -19.27 -35.34
C ARG A 442 22.67 -19.72 -34.61
N VAL A 443 21.91 -18.79 -34.04
CA VAL A 443 20.68 -19.06 -33.31
C VAL A 443 19.57 -18.25 -33.96
N PRO A 444 18.92 -18.77 -35.01
CA PRO A 444 17.74 -18.16 -35.58
C PRO A 444 16.60 -18.05 -34.55
N ARG A 445 15.67 -17.11 -34.76
CA ARG A 445 14.56 -16.92 -33.84
C ARG A 445 13.55 -18.07 -33.96
N LEU A 446 13.12 -18.60 -32.82
CA LEU A 446 11.96 -19.49 -32.71
C LEU A 446 10.68 -18.66 -32.49
N ILE A 447 9.63 -18.92 -33.25
CA ILE A 447 8.33 -18.27 -33.09
C ILE A 447 7.61 -18.84 -31.87
N ALA A 448 7.38 -18.00 -30.86
CA ALA A 448 6.86 -18.41 -29.56
C ALA A 448 5.34 -18.70 -29.55
N GLU A 449 4.59 -18.11 -30.47
CA GLU A 449 3.14 -18.27 -30.60
C GLU A 449 2.72 -18.13 -32.06
N ASP A 450 1.58 -18.74 -32.42
CA ASP A 450 0.98 -18.60 -33.74
C ASP A 450 0.77 -17.13 -34.08
N THR A 451 1.33 -16.67 -35.20
CA THR A 451 1.36 -15.23 -35.53
C THR A 451 1.20 -14.97 -37.02
N TYR A 452 0.87 -13.72 -37.37
CA TYR A 452 0.84 -13.24 -38.75
C TYR A 452 1.91 -12.18 -38.96
N ILE A 453 2.86 -12.46 -39.85
CA ILE A 453 3.91 -11.51 -40.22
C ILE A 453 3.68 -11.07 -41.66
N SER A 454 3.37 -9.78 -41.83
CA SER A 454 3.07 -9.18 -43.14
C SER A 454 1.97 -9.94 -43.91
N GLY A 455 0.95 -10.42 -43.19
CA GLY A 455 -0.17 -11.18 -43.75
C GLY A 455 0.05 -12.69 -43.90
N PHE A 456 1.25 -13.20 -43.61
CA PHE A 456 1.55 -14.64 -43.66
C PHE A 456 1.46 -15.28 -42.28
N PHE A 457 0.68 -16.35 -42.18
CA PHE A 457 0.60 -17.16 -40.97
C PHE A 457 1.89 -17.94 -40.75
N ILE A 458 2.46 -17.85 -39.55
CA ILE A 458 3.63 -18.60 -39.12
C ILE A 458 3.29 -19.30 -37.82
N LYS A 459 3.46 -20.63 -37.82
CA LYS A 459 3.11 -21.50 -36.70
C LYS A 459 4.13 -21.36 -35.56
N GLN A 460 3.66 -21.45 -34.32
CA GLN A 460 4.49 -21.66 -33.14
C GLN A 460 5.51 -22.79 -33.36
N GLY A 461 6.73 -22.59 -32.88
CA GLY A 461 7.85 -23.52 -33.04
C GLY A 461 8.55 -23.44 -34.40
N THR A 462 8.12 -22.55 -35.29
CA THR A 462 8.86 -22.31 -36.54
C THR A 462 10.17 -21.58 -36.26
N GLU A 463 11.29 -22.13 -36.72
CA GLU A 463 12.60 -21.50 -36.65
C GLU A 463 12.89 -20.67 -37.91
N LEU A 464 13.23 -19.39 -37.73
CA LEU A 464 13.47 -18.43 -38.81
C LEU A 464 14.86 -18.60 -39.46
N THR A 465 15.17 -19.81 -39.91
CA THR A 465 16.40 -20.12 -40.66
C THR A 465 16.44 -19.39 -42.00
N GLU A 466 17.65 -19.19 -42.55
CA GLU A 466 17.81 -18.60 -43.89
C GLU A 466 16.98 -19.34 -44.94
N LYS A 467 17.05 -20.68 -44.96
CA LYS A 467 16.28 -21.53 -45.87
C LYS A 467 14.77 -21.30 -45.74
N PHE A 468 14.27 -21.12 -44.53
CA PHE A 468 12.85 -20.82 -44.29
C PHE A 468 12.49 -19.43 -44.83
N ILE A 469 13.29 -18.41 -44.52
CA ILE A 469 13.03 -17.03 -44.95
C ILE A 469 13.09 -16.90 -46.48
N GLU A 470 14.07 -17.54 -47.12
CA GLU A 470 14.24 -17.50 -48.58
C GLU A 470 13.10 -18.19 -49.35
N SER A 471 12.35 -19.08 -48.70
CA SER A 471 11.19 -19.77 -49.30
C SER A 471 10.02 -18.85 -49.65
N PHE A 472 9.95 -17.66 -49.03
CA PHE A 472 8.93 -16.66 -49.35
C PHE A 472 9.25 -15.97 -50.69
N SER A 473 8.23 -15.53 -51.43
CA SER A 473 8.43 -14.81 -52.69
C SER A 473 8.54 -13.28 -52.52
N SER A 474 7.89 -12.73 -51.49
CA SER A 474 7.88 -11.29 -51.22
C SER A 474 9.13 -10.83 -50.48
N ASN A 475 9.84 -9.84 -51.03
CA ASN A 475 10.99 -9.22 -50.39
C ASN A 475 10.61 -8.47 -49.10
N ASP A 476 9.41 -7.90 -49.02
CA ASP A 476 8.94 -7.21 -47.81
C ASP A 476 8.75 -8.18 -46.65
N VAL A 477 8.24 -9.38 -46.94
CA VAL A 477 8.09 -10.46 -45.96
C VAL A 477 9.47 -10.95 -45.51
N LYS A 478 10.39 -11.17 -46.46
CA LYS A 478 11.78 -11.57 -46.14
C LYS A 478 12.46 -10.56 -45.23
N GLU A 479 12.36 -9.27 -45.53
CA GLU A 479 12.99 -8.24 -44.72
C GLU A 479 12.41 -8.22 -43.30
N LYS A 480 11.08 -8.39 -43.16
CA LYS A 480 10.43 -8.47 -41.84
C LYS A 480 10.87 -9.70 -41.04
N LEU A 481 11.05 -10.84 -41.69
CA LEU A 481 11.56 -12.05 -41.00
C LEU A 481 13.03 -11.92 -40.62
N PHE A 482 13.87 -11.34 -41.48
CA PHE A 482 15.25 -11.01 -41.13
C PHE A 482 15.33 -10.00 -39.98
N GLU A 483 14.41 -9.03 -39.93
CA GLU A 483 14.29 -8.06 -38.83
C GLU A 483 14.07 -8.74 -37.48
N LEU A 484 13.25 -9.79 -37.44
CA LEU A 484 13.02 -10.56 -36.22
C LEU A 484 14.26 -11.31 -35.72
N ASN A 485 15.18 -11.69 -36.61
CA ASN A 485 16.47 -12.29 -36.25
C ASN A 485 17.47 -11.25 -35.71
N ARG A 486 17.34 -9.97 -36.06
CA ARG A 486 18.17 -8.85 -35.54
C ARG A 486 17.69 -8.38 -34.17
N ARG A 487 17.82 -9.24 -33.15
CA ARG A 487 17.31 -9.00 -31.80
C ARG A 487 18.37 -9.12 -30.71
N THR A 488 18.02 -8.59 -29.53
CA THR A 488 18.67 -8.92 -28.26
C THR A 488 17.63 -9.49 -27.30
N GLU A 489 17.99 -10.58 -26.65
CA GLU A 489 17.21 -11.26 -25.62
C GLU A 489 18.07 -11.34 -24.35
N PHE A 490 17.45 -11.56 -23.20
CA PHE A 490 18.19 -11.85 -21.97
C PHE A 490 17.77 -13.20 -21.42
N MET A 491 18.69 -13.86 -20.74
CA MET A 491 18.45 -15.14 -20.07
C MET A 491 18.95 -15.06 -18.65
N VAL A 492 18.16 -15.50 -17.67
CA VAL A 492 18.62 -15.59 -16.30
C VAL A 492 19.52 -16.82 -16.18
N ILE A 493 20.79 -16.61 -15.86
CA ILE A 493 21.79 -17.68 -15.78
C ILE A 493 22.15 -18.08 -14.35
N ALA A 494 21.85 -17.21 -13.38
CA ALA A 494 21.96 -17.49 -11.95
C ALA A 494 20.94 -16.67 -11.15
N LYS A 495 20.52 -17.18 -10.00
CA LYS A 495 19.42 -16.62 -9.16
C LYS A 495 19.88 -16.28 -7.73
N ASP A 496 21.13 -16.55 -7.42
CA ASP A 496 21.73 -16.57 -6.09
C ASP A 496 22.95 -15.63 -5.99
N PHE A 497 23.03 -14.62 -6.86
CA PHE A 497 24.13 -13.66 -6.83
C PHE A 497 24.27 -13.02 -5.45
N GLN A 498 25.46 -13.15 -4.86
CA GLN A 498 25.89 -12.49 -3.64
C GLN A 498 27.04 -11.54 -4.00
N PRO A 499 27.00 -10.25 -3.63
CA PRO A 499 28.08 -9.33 -3.96
C PRO A 499 29.37 -9.66 -3.18
N THR A 500 30.31 -10.45 -3.75
CA THR A 500 31.80 -10.31 -3.72
C THR A 500 32.61 -11.57 -4.11
N ASN A 501 33.75 -11.34 -4.79
CA ASN A 501 34.95 -12.19 -5.03
C ASN A 501 34.82 -13.73 -4.96
N LYS A 502 34.49 -14.37 -6.10
CA LYS A 502 35.28 -15.40 -6.82
C LYS A 502 34.40 -16.25 -7.75
N LEU A 503 34.94 -16.55 -8.93
CA LEU A 503 34.40 -17.44 -9.97
C LEU A 503 34.50 -18.92 -9.59
N ALA A 504 33.51 -19.72 -10.01
CA ALA A 504 33.71 -21.15 -10.29
C ALA A 504 32.80 -21.63 -11.43
N ASN A 505 33.36 -22.57 -12.22
CA ASN A 505 32.96 -22.98 -13.57
C ASN A 505 31.85 -24.04 -13.64
N ASN A 506 31.12 -24.00 -14.76
CA ASN A 506 30.22 -25.03 -15.29
C ASN A 506 30.92 -26.36 -15.62
N THR A 507 30.16 -27.46 -15.60
CA THR A 507 30.21 -28.47 -16.68
C THR A 507 28.93 -29.31 -16.72
N SER A 508 28.30 -29.37 -17.89
CA SER A 508 27.20 -30.28 -18.22
C SER A 508 27.75 -31.50 -18.96
N VAL A 509 27.17 -32.68 -18.74
CA VAL A 509 27.46 -33.92 -19.50
C VAL A 509 26.18 -34.37 -20.20
N VAL A 510 26.25 -34.62 -21.51
CA VAL A 510 25.20 -35.24 -22.33
C VAL A 510 25.68 -36.65 -22.72
N ASN A 511 24.79 -37.64 -22.65
CA ASN A 511 24.98 -38.96 -23.24
C ASN A 511 23.89 -39.24 -24.28
N ILE A 512 24.29 -39.81 -25.42
CA ILE A 512 23.43 -40.31 -26.51
C ILE A 512 23.53 -41.85 -26.50
N ILE A 513 22.43 -42.55 -26.77
CA ILE A 513 22.41 -43.99 -27.07
C ILE A 513 21.62 -44.21 -28.37
N ASN A 514 22.13 -45.10 -29.23
CA ASN A 514 21.56 -45.52 -30.52
C ASN A 514 20.80 -46.85 -30.41
N ASP A 515 19.85 -47.02 -31.34
CA ASP A 515 18.82 -48.07 -31.45
C ASP A 515 19.28 -49.52 -31.70
N SER A 516 18.41 -50.43 -31.24
CA SER A 516 17.68 -51.44 -32.05
C SER A 516 17.72 -52.87 -31.49
N LEU A 517 16.90 -53.12 -30.49
CA LEU A 517 16.23 -54.39 -30.19
C LEU A 517 14.81 -54.00 -29.76
N GLY A 518 13.78 -54.81 -30.06
CA GLY A 518 12.37 -54.45 -29.81
C GLY A 518 12.14 -53.84 -28.42
N ILE A 519 11.23 -52.86 -28.31
CA ILE A 519 11.13 -52.03 -27.11
C ILE A 519 10.50 -52.86 -25.98
N ILE A 520 11.34 -53.25 -25.02
CA ILE A 520 10.95 -54.01 -23.83
C ILE A 520 10.65 -53.02 -22.71
N VAL A 521 9.39 -52.96 -22.28
CA VAL A 521 8.96 -52.15 -21.15
C VAL A 521 8.70 -53.07 -19.94
N PRO A 522 9.55 -53.06 -18.91
CA PRO A 522 9.28 -53.82 -17.69
C PRO A 522 8.10 -53.21 -16.94
N TYR A 523 7.26 -54.07 -16.35
CA TYR A 523 6.16 -53.66 -15.48
C TYR A 523 6.27 -54.32 -14.09
N SER A 524 5.70 -53.68 -13.09
CA SER A 524 5.45 -54.25 -11.76
C SER A 524 3.96 -54.50 -11.56
N LEU A 525 3.59 -55.36 -10.61
CA LEU A 525 2.20 -55.52 -10.20
C LEU A 525 1.91 -54.66 -8.97
N ASP A 526 0.83 -53.88 -9.03
CA ASP A 526 0.35 -53.13 -7.87
C ASP A 526 -0.27 -54.06 -6.81
N SER A 527 -0.71 -53.47 -5.68
CA SER A 527 -1.34 -54.23 -4.58
C SER A 527 -2.66 -54.93 -4.95
N LYS A 528 -3.22 -54.62 -6.13
CA LYS A 528 -4.44 -55.22 -6.69
C LYS A 528 -4.14 -56.13 -7.89
N GLY A 529 -2.86 -56.39 -8.19
CA GLY A 529 -2.43 -57.24 -9.30
C GLY A 529 -2.51 -56.59 -10.68
N LYS A 530 -2.58 -55.26 -10.77
CA LYS A 530 -2.59 -54.52 -12.04
C LYS A 530 -1.18 -54.15 -12.48
N MET A 531 -0.95 -54.14 -13.80
CA MET A 531 0.36 -53.83 -14.38
C MET A 531 0.66 -52.33 -14.29
N GLU A 532 1.80 -52.00 -13.72
CA GLU A 532 2.28 -50.64 -13.50
C GLU A 532 3.61 -50.44 -14.23
N VAL A 533 3.72 -49.38 -15.03
CA VAL A 533 4.91 -49.04 -15.80
C VAL A 533 5.43 -47.65 -15.43
N ASN A 534 6.75 -47.52 -15.42
CA ASN A 534 7.36 -46.19 -15.37
C ASN A 534 7.19 -45.50 -16.72
N CYS A 535 6.60 -44.32 -16.72
CA CYS A 535 6.47 -43.47 -17.90
C CYS A 535 6.87 -42.04 -17.56
N TYR A 536 6.91 -41.19 -18.58
CA TYR A 536 7.24 -39.78 -18.43
C TYR A 536 6.22 -38.93 -19.18
N LEU A 537 5.73 -37.86 -18.57
CA LEU A 537 4.90 -36.83 -19.22
C LEU A 537 5.71 -35.54 -19.27
N ASN A 538 5.99 -35.04 -20.47
CA ASN A 538 6.88 -33.90 -20.72
C ASN A 538 8.21 -34.04 -19.96
N ASP A 539 8.78 -35.25 -19.99
CA ASP A 539 10.03 -35.65 -19.31
C ASP A 539 9.96 -35.75 -17.76
N TYR A 540 8.79 -35.57 -17.14
CA TYR A 540 8.58 -35.82 -15.72
C TYR A 540 8.13 -37.25 -15.46
N LYS A 541 8.86 -37.95 -14.58
CA LYS A 541 8.59 -39.34 -14.24
C LYS A 541 7.24 -39.49 -13.53
N ILE A 542 6.43 -40.44 -14.00
CA ILE A 542 5.16 -40.82 -13.40
C ILE A 542 4.97 -42.35 -13.50
N SER A 543 4.20 -42.91 -12.58
CA SER A 543 3.78 -44.31 -12.65
C SER A 543 2.43 -44.40 -13.36
N GLY A 544 2.35 -45.22 -14.40
CA GLY A 544 1.15 -45.42 -15.21
C GLY A 544 0.63 -46.84 -15.07
N LEU A 545 -0.64 -46.98 -14.69
CA LEU A 545 -1.32 -48.27 -14.62
C LEU A 545 -1.87 -48.64 -15.99
N ILE A 546 -1.52 -49.80 -16.52
CA ILE A 546 -2.04 -50.25 -17.80
C ILE A 546 -3.40 -50.91 -17.60
N GLU A 547 -4.42 -50.40 -18.30
CA GLU A 547 -5.78 -50.92 -18.27
C GLU A 547 -6.33 -51.02 -19.70
N THR A 548 -6.19 -52.20 -20.31
CA THR A 548 -6.61 -52.43 -21.70
C THR A 548 -8.14 -52.44 -21.87
N SER A 549 -8.89 -52.54 -20.78
CA SER A 549 -10.37 -52.57 -20.81
C SER A 549 -11.00 -51.18 -20.99
N ILE A 550 -10.25 -50.09 -20.78
CA ILE A 550 -10.72 -48.72 -21.03
C ILE A 550 -10.13 -48.17 -22.32
N SER A 551 -10.94 -47.42 -23.07
CA SER A 551 -10.49 -46.81 -24.32
C SER A 551 -9.63 -45.57 -24.08
N GLU A 552 -10.06 -44.68 -23.19
CA GLU A 552 -9.42 -43.40 -22.94
C GLU A 552 -8.39 -43.51 -21.80
N SER A 553 -7.24 -42.88 -21.97
CA SER A 553 -6.28 -42.71 -20.87
C SER A 553 -6.74 -41.61 -19.91
N ILE A 554 -6.56 -41.86 -18.60
CA ILE A 554 -7.14 -41.05 -17.53
C ILE A 554 -6.06 -40.69 -16.51
N ILE A 555 -6.06 -39.45 -16.03
CA ILE A 555 -5.17 -38.97 -14.96
C ILE A 555 -6.00 -38.33 -13.83
N SER A 556 -5.57 -38.48 -12.57
CA SER A 556 -6.27 -37.86 -11.45
C SER A 556 -6.05 -36.35 -11.43
N GLY A 557 -7.07 -35.57 -11.02
CA GLY A 557 -6.97 -34.13 -10.91
C GLY A 557 -5.81 -33.68 -10.00
N ASP A 558 -5.66 -34.31 -8.83
CA ASP A 558 -4.57 -34.02 -7.89
C ASP A 558 -3.20 -34.25 -8.52
N LYS A 559 -3.03 -35.34 -9.29
CA LYS A 559 -1.76 -35.62 -9.95
C LYS A 559 -1.43 -34.58 -11.02
N VAL A 560 -2.43 -34.08 -11.75
CA VAL A 560 -2.25 -32.99 -12.72
C VAL A 560 -1.81 -31.71 -12.02
N LEU A 561 -2.44 -31.35 -10.89
CA LEU A 561 -2.04 -30.17 -10.12
C LEU A 561 -0.59 -30.29 -9.62
N ASP A 562 -0.16 -31.47 -9.19
CA ASP A 562 1.23 -31.72 -8.81
C ASP A 562 2.21 -31.60 -9.98
N LEU A 563 1.86 -32.16 -11.14
CA LEU A 563 2.62 -32.00 -12.38
C LEU A 563 2.70 -30.53 -12.80
N MET A 564 1.63 -29.77 -12.61
CA MET A 564 1.63 -28.32 -12.88
C MET A 564 2.60 -27.58 -11.95
N ARG A 565 2.57 -27.87 -10.65
CA ARG A 565 3.50 -27.29 -9.66
C ARG A 565 4.96 -27.66 -9.92
N GLN A 566 5.22 -28.86 -10.43
CA GLN A 566 6.56 -29.33 -10.77
C GLN A 566 7.13 -28.73 -12.06
N GLY A 567 6.31 -28.08 -12.89
CA GLY A 567 6.75 -27.52 -14.17
C GLY A 567 6.40 -28.39 -15.38
N ALA A 568 5.92 -29.62 -15.17
CA ALA A 568 5.60 -30.57 -16.23
C ALA A 568 4.44 -30.12 -17.12
N LEU A 569 3.45 -29.45 -16.51
CA LEU A 569 2.25 -28.96 -17.17
C LEU A 569 2.01 -27.49 -16.82
N SER A 570 1.30 -26.79 -17.69
CA SER A 570 0.89 -25.41 -17.52
C SER A 570 -0.59 -25.23 -17.89
N LYS A 571 -1.11 -24.02 -17.75
CA LYS A 571 -2.47 -23.68 -18.17
C LYS A 571 -2.73 -23.94 -19.65
N THR A 572 -1.69 -23.93 -20.50
CA THR A 572 -1.83 -24.20 -21.94
C THR A 572 -2.12 -25.65 -22.26
N ASN A 573 -1.77 -26.58 -21.36
CA ASN A 573 -2.09 -28.00 -21.53
C ASN A 573 -3.58 -28.29 -21.28
N ILE A 574 -4.32 -27.37 -20.65
CA ILE A 574 -5.75 -27.54 -20.35
C ILE A 574 -6.57 -27.13 -21.57
N LYS A 575 -7.31 -28.08 -22.17
CA LYS A 575 -8.20 -27.77 -23.30
C LYS A 575 -9.48 -27.07 -22.85
N GLY A 576 -9.94 -26.13 -23.68
CA GLY A 576 -11.16 -25.35 -23.44
C GLY A 576 -10.93 -24.13 -22.56
N ASN A 577 -11.98 -23.68 -21.88
CA ASN A 577 -11.90 -22.51 -21.01
C ASN A 577 -11.20 -22.87 -19.68
N VAL A 578 -9.96 -22.41 -19.51
CA VAL A 578 -9.14 -22.68 -18.32
C VAL A 578 -9.85 -22.21 -17.04
N SER A 579 -10.48 -21.04 -17.03
CA SER A 579 -11.14 -20.48 -15.83
C SER A 579 -12.40 -21.25 -15.41
N GLU A 580 -13.03 -21.99 -16.34
CA GLU A 580 -14.13 -22.90 -16.02
C GLU A 580 -13.62 -24.29 -15.58
N ASN A 581 -12.49 -24.71 -16.13
CA ASN A 581 -11.93 -26.04 -15.89
C ASN A 581 -11.00 -26.09 -14.67
N LEU A 582 -10.47 -24.96 -14.20
CA LEU A 582 -9.64 -24.83 -13.01
C LEU A 582 -10.21 -23.75 -12.09
N GLN A 583 -10.77 -24.16 -10.95
CA GLN A 583 -11.35 -23.26 -9.95
C GLN A 583 -10.89 -23.65 -8.55
N ASN A 584 -10.40 -22.67 -7.79
CA ASN A 584 -9.93 -22.85 -6.40
C ASN A 584 -8.96 -24.05 -6.28
N ASP A 585 -7.98 -24.10 -7.18
CA ASP A 585 -6.99 -25.18 -7.31
C ASP A 585 -7.62 -26.58 -7.42
N LYS A 586 -8.77 -26.68 -8.10
CA LYS A 586 -9.42 -27.95 -8.45
C LYS A 586 -9.74 -28.00 -9.92
N LEU A 587 -9.44 -29.14 -10.54
CA LEU A 587 -9.75 -29.40 -11.93
C LEU A 587 -11.11 -30.08 -12.08
N LYS A 588 -11.89 -29.60 -13.04
CA LYS A 588 -13.21 -30.15 -13.36
C LYS A 588 -13.07 -31.56 -13.95
N ASN A 589 -13.86 -32.50 -13.44
CA ASN A 589 -13.90 -33.87 -13.94
C ASN A 589 -14.28 -33.90 -15.43
N GLY A 590 -13.57 -34.69 -16.23
CA GLY A 590 -13.78 -34.81 -17.67
C GLY A 590 -13.03 -33.78 -18.52
N THR A 591 -12.29 -32.85 -17.91
CA THR A 591 -11.41 -31.91 -18.64
C THR A 591 -10.35 -32.67 -19.44
N LEU A 592 -10.10 -32.25 -20.68
CA LEU A 592 -9.09 -32.83 -21.55
C LEU A 592 -7.77 -32.07 -21.42
N LEU A 593 -6.67 -32.81 -21.41
CA LEU A 593 -5.31 -32.31 -21.39
C LEU A 593 -4.60 -32.67 -22.69
N GLU A 594 -3.83 -31.74 -23.24
CA GLU A 594 -2.89 -32.01 -24.32
C GLU A 594 -1.48 -32.10 -23.76
N ILE A 595 -0.90 -33.30 -23.83
CA ILE A 595 0.45 -33.59 -23.39
C ILE A 595 1.36 -33.58 -24.61
N GLU A 596 2.37 -32.71 -24.59
CA GLU A 596 3.30 -32.55 -25.70
C GLU A 596 4.06 -33.83 -25.99
N LYS A 597 4.48 -34.53 -24.94
CA LYS A 597 5.30 -35.75 -25.05
C LYS A 597 5.00 -36.76 -23.94
N ILE A 598 4.75 -38.00 -24.31
CA ILE A 598 4.68 -39.16 -23.40
C ILE A 598 5.77 -40.14 -23.77
N ARG A 599 6.53 -40.61 -22.78
CA ARG A 599 7.54 -41.67 -22.96
C ARG A 599 7.22 -42.90 -22.12
N ILE A 600 7.17 -44.08 -22.74
CA ILE A 600 6.96 -45.39 -22.09
C ILE A 600 8.10 -46.31 -22.55
N GLY A 601 9.06 -46.59 -21.66
CA GLY A 601 10.34 -47.18 -22.08
C GLY A 601 11.05 -46.27 -23.08
N ASP A 602 11.36 -46.80 -24.27
CA ASP A 602 11.97 -46.05 -25.38
C ASP A 602 10.93 -45.51 -26.39
N ILE A 603 9.64 -45.80 -26.20
CA ILE A 603 8.56 -45.28 -27.06
C ILE A 603 8.29 -43.83 -26.68
N ILE A 604 8.27 -42.95 -27.69
CA ILE A 604 7.92 -41.53 -27.54
C ILE A 604 6.70 -41.23 -28.40
N LEU A 605 5.63 -40.73 -27.75
CA LEU A 605 4.40 -40.27 -28.37
C LEU A 605 4.28 -38.76 -28.19
N ASN A 606 3.85 -38.04 -29.22
CA ASN A 606 3.70 -36.59 -29.17
C ASN A 606 2.23 -36.17 -29.29
N ASN A 607 1.86 -35.06 -28.65
CA ASN A 607 0.52 -34.44 -28.68
C ASN A 607 -0.61 -35.41 -28.28
N VAL A 608 -0.42 -36.09 -27.16
CA VAL A 608 -1.37 -37.08 -26.64
C VAL A 608 -2.46 -36.40 -25.81
N ILE A 609 -3.72 -36.82 -25.99
CA ILE A 609 -4.84 -36.32 -25.21
C ILE A 609 -5.12 -37.26 -24.02
N ILE A 610 -5.18 -36.69 -22.82
CA ILE A 610 -5.52 -37.42 -21.58
C ILE A 610 -6.74 -36.76 -20.94
N LYS A 611 -7.63 -37.56 -20.35
CA LYS A 611 -8.81 -37.05 -19.64
C LYS A 611 -8.60 -37.01 -18.13
N ILE A 612 -9.03 -35.94 -17.49
CA ILE A 612 -9.05 -35.84 -16.03
C ILE A 612 -10.23 -36.64 -15.46
N SER A 613 -9.97 -37.50 -14.48
CA SER A 613 -11.00 -38.15 -13.66
C SER A 613 -10.75 -37.90 -12.19
N ASN A 614 -11.77 -37.41 -11.48
CA ASN A 614 -11.72 -37.25 -10.03
C ASN A 614 -12.31 -38.48 -9.30
N ASN A 615 -12.76 -39.49 -10.05
CA ASN A 615 -13.37 -40.72 -9.52
C ASN A 615 -12.40 -41.91 -9.54
N THR A 616 -11.09 -41.66 -9.48
CA THR A 616 -10.05 -42.69 -9.49
C THR A 616 -9.08 -42.47 -8.34
N ASP A 617 -8.77 -43.56 -7.62
CA ASP A 617 -7.71 -43.56 -6.61
C ASP A 617 -6.31 -43.66 -7.25
N GLN A 618 -6.25 -43.97 -8.54
CA GLN A 618 -5.01 -44.13 -9.30
C GLN A 618 -4.55 -42.81 -9.89
N SER A 619 -3.26 -42.53 -9.77
CA SER A 619 -2.65 -41.28 -10.25
C SER A 619 -2.74 -41.14 -11.77
N PHE A 620 -2.45 -42.20 -12.53
CA PHE A 620 -2.51 -42.22 -13.99
C PHE A 620 -2.82 -43.63 -14.49
N ILE A 621 -3.76 -43.74 -15.44
CA ILE A 621 -4.18 -44.97 -16.09
C ILE A 621 -3.97 -44.81 -17.60
N ILE A 622 -3.16 -45.69 -18.17
CA ILE A 622 -2.88 -45.80 -19.59
C ILE A 622 -3.92 -46.73 -20.21
N GLY A 623 -4.83 -46.14 -20.97
CA GLY A 623 -5.86 -46.82 -21.73
C GLY A 623 -5.39 -47.33 -23.09
N ASN A 624 -6.29 -47.97 -23.81
CA ASN A 624 -5.99 -48.61 -25.08
C ASN A 624 -5.68 -47.61 -26.22
N ASP A 625 -6.08 -46.35 -26.10
CA ASP A 625 -5.75 -45.28 -27.05
C ASP A 625 -4.25 -45.01 -27.16
N ILE A 626 -3.57 -44.79 -26.03
CA ILE A 626 -2.13 -44.57 -25.95
C ILE A 626 -1.36 -45.83 -26.37
N LEU A 627 -1.81 -47.01 -25.92
CA LEU A 627 -1.16 -48.27 -26.27
C LEU A 627 -1.22 -48.56 -27.77
N LYS A 628 -2.35 -48.27 -28.44
CA LYS A 628 -2.47 -48.40 -29.90
C LYS A 628 -1.59 -47.41 -30.65
N GLN A 629 -1.44 -46.18 -30.14
CA GLN A 629 -0.51 -45.20 -30.72
C GLN A 629 0.94 -45.66 -30.59
N ALA A 630 1.27 -46.38 -29.52
CA ALA A 630 2.59 -46.97 -29.27
C ALA A 630 2.91 -48.19 -30.16
N GLY A 631 1.94 -48.74 -30.88
CA GLY A 631 2.11 -49.89 -31.78
C GLY A 631 1.47 -51.18 -31.26
N SER A 632 1.68 -52.28 -31.98
CA SER A 632 1.20 -53.60 -31.51
C SER A 632 2.09 -54.11 -30.38
N PHE A 633 1.54 -54.75 -29.36
CA PHE A 633 2.33 -55.23 -28.22
C PHE A 633 1.90 -56.63 -27.77
N GLU A 634 2.80 -57.32 -27.08
CA GLU A 634 2.60 -58.62 -26.45
C GLU A 634 3.04 -58.55 -24.99
N ILE A 635 2.24 -59.12 -24.08
CA ILE A 635 2.55 -59.16 -22.64
C ILE A 635 3.23 -60.50 -22.35
N ASN A 636 4.45 -60.47 -21.84
CA ASN A 636 5.16 -61.64 -21.35
C ASN A 636 5.07 -61.68 -19.82
N GLU A 637 4.05 -62.39 -19.33
CA GLU A 637 3.76 -62.51 -17.89
C GLU A 637 4.87 -63.23 -17.11
N ILE A 638 5.61 -64.13 -17.76
CA ILE A 638 6.70 -64.89 -17.12
C ILE A 638 7.87 -63.97 -16.77
N ASN A 639 8.18 -63.02 -17.65
CA ASN A 639 9.31 -62.11 -17.51
C ASN A 639 8.90 -60.71 -16.99
N ASN A 640 7.60 -60.48 -16.75
CA ASN A 640 7.02 -59.18 -16.37
C ASN A 640 7.43 -58.04 -17.31
N VAL A 641 7.34 -58.28 -18.62
CA VAL A 641 7.67 -57.28 -19.65
C VAL A 641 6.56 -57.16 -20.70
N ILE A 642 6.39 -55.95 -21.22
CA ILE A 642 5.58 -55.65 -22.40
C ILE A 642 6.54 -55.46 -23.57
N ILE A 643 6.33 -56.21 -24.64
CA ILE A 643 7.16 -56.18 -25.84
C ILE A 643 6.36 -55.49 -26.94
N PHE A 644 6.74 -54.27 -27.28
CA PHE A 644 6.15 -53.54 -28.40
C PHE A 644 6.85 -53.96 -29.71
N LYS A 645 6.05 -54.23 -30.74
CA LYS A 645 6.45 -54.69 -32.09
C LYS A 645 6.38 -53.57 -33.11
#